data_AF-A0A835N8J5-F1
#
_entry.id   AF-A0A835N8J5-F1
#
_cell.length_a   1.000
_cell.length_b   1.000
_cell.length_c   1.000
_cell.angle_alpha   90.00
_cell.angle_beta   90.00
_cell.angle_gamma   90.00
#
_symmetry.space_group_name_H-M   'P 1'
#
loop_
_entity.id
_entity.type
_entity.pdbx_description
1 polymer ?
#
loop_
_entity_poly.entity_id
_entity_poly.type
_entity_poly.pdbx_seq_one_letter_code
_entity_poly.pdbx_strand_id
1 'polypeptide(L)'
;MANPKLERIPSMRDRVQDTLSAHRNELVSLLSRYVEQGKGILHPNNLIDELDNIVCDDEARMSLRDGPFSEVLKAAHEAIVLPPFVAVAIRPRPGVWEYVRVDVSQLSVEELSVSEYLRFKEELVDGPSDDPFVLELDFEPFNASFPRPTRSSSIGNGVQFLNRQLSSNMFRNKDSLEPLLDFLRVHKYKGHALMLNDRIKSVSRLQSALLKAEEYISKLPSETLYTEFEYTIQEMGFERGWGDTAARVLEMMHLLLDILQAPDPSTLETFLGRVPMVFNVVILSPHGYFGQANVLGLPDTGGQIVYILDQVRALENEMLLRIQQQGLDFKPRILIVTRLIPDSKGTSCNQRLERVSGTEHTHILRVPFRSEHGILRKWISRFDVWPYLETYAETTSYALCLFYHCTDASVNLLLLLLSSSPPFLLNDAGSEIVAELQGFPDFIIGNYSDGNLVASLLAHKMGVTQCNIAHALEKTKYPDSDIYWKKFDDKYHFSCQFTADVLAMNNADFIITSTYQEIAGTKTTVGQYESHSAFTLPGQYRVVHGINVFDTKFNIVSPGADMDIYFPCSDKQKRLTALHGSIEKMLFDHEQTDEQIGTLTDRSKPIIFSMARLDRVKNMTGFVECYGKNTKLRELANLVVVAGYIDVKKSKDREEILEIEKMHELMKKYKLDGQFRWIAAQTNRARNGELYRYIADTKGAFVQPAFYEAFGLTVVEAMSCSLPTFATCHGGPAEIIEHGVSGFHMDPYYPDQAAELMANFFEKCRDDPSYWKKISDAGIQRIYERYTWKIYSERLMTLAGVYGFWKYVSKLERRETRRYLEMFYILKFRDLVKTVPLSIEDQH
;
A
#
# COMPACT_ATOMS: atom_id res chain seq x y z
N MET A 1 -43.53 -24.37 -25.17
CA MET A 1 -42.67 -24.28 -23.98
C MET A 1 -42.15 -22.86 -23.93
N ALA A 2 -42.62 -22.06 -22.98
CA ALA A 2 -42.17 -20.68 -22.83
C ALA A 2 -40.72 -20.67 -22.33
N ASN A 3 -39.87 -19.86 -22.96
CA ASN A 3 -38.53 -19.55 -22.46
C ASN A 3 -38.63 -19.13 -20.99
N PRO A 4 -37.79 -19.66 -20.07
CA PRO A 4 -37.67 -19.07 -18.76
C PRO A 4 -37.22 -17.63 -18.94
N LYS A 5 -38.09 -16.67 -18.63
CA LYS A 5 -37.68 -15.28 -18.48
C LYS A 5 -36.60 -15.29 -17.38
N LEU A 6 -35.41 -14.82 -17.69
CA LEU A 6 -34.43 -14.44 -16.68
C LEU A 6 -35.14 -13.47 -15.72
N GLU A 7 -35.48 -13.94 -14.53
CA GLU A 7 -36.03 -13.10 -13.47
C GLU A 7 -34.97 -12.05 -13.13
N ARG A 8 -35.37 -10.77 -13.20
CA ARG A 8 -34.52 -9.65 -12.81
C ARG A 8 -34.14 -9.85 -11.34
N ILE A 9 -32.84 -9.86 -11.03
CA ILE A 9 -32.39 -9.87 -9.63
C ILE A 9 -33.00 -8.63 -8.95
N PRO A 10 -33.80 -8.78 -7.87
CA PRO A 10 -34.42 -7.64 -7.20
C PRO A 10 -33.35 -6.70 -6.63
N SER A 11 -33.54 -5.39 -6.76
CA SER A 11 -32.65 -4.38 -6.15
C SER A 11 -32.68 -4.46 -4.62
N MET A 12 -31.72 -3.89 -3.90
CA MET A 12 -31.80 -3.89 -2.42
C MET A 12 -33.03 -3.12 -1.94
N ARG A 13 -33.44 -2.07 -2.64
CA ARG A 13 -34.71 -1.38 -2.40
C ARG A 13 -35.90 -2.34 -2.49
N ASP A 14 -36.01 -3.11 -3.58
CA ASP A 14 -37.11 -4.06 -3.78
C ASP A 14 -37.12 -5.10 -2.65
N ARG A 15 -35.94 -5.63 -2.26
CA ARG A 15 -35.81 -6.59 -1.15
C ARG A 15 -36.27 -6.01 0.19
N VAL A 16 -35.91 -4.75 0.49
CA VAL A 16 -36.33 -4.07 1.72
C VAL A 16 -37.84 -3.82 1.68
N GLN A 17 -38.38 -3.34 0.56
CA GLN A 17 -39.81 -3.06 0.39
C GLN A 17 -40.68 -4.34 0.47
N ASP A 18 -40.24 -5.42 -0.18
CA ASP A 18 -40.91 -6.71 -0.17
C ASP A 18 -40.91 -7.32 1.24
N THR A 19 -39.78 -7.23 1.96
CA THR A 19 -39.71 -7.71 3.35
C THR A 19 -40.57 -6.84 4.27
N LEU A 20 -40.56 -5.51 4.10
CA LEU A 20 -41.44 -4.60 4.87
C LEU A 20 -42.92 -4.91 4.66
N SER A 21 -43.27 -5.42 3.48
CA SER A 21 -44.65 -5.84 3.17
C SER A 21 -44.99 -7.22 3.76
N ALA A 22 -44.03 -8.14 3.82
CA ALA A 22 -44.22 -9.50 4.35
C ALA A 22 -44.15 -9.60 5.89
N HIS A 23 -43.28 -8.82 6.53
CA HIS A 23 -42.99 -8.84 7.97
C HIS A 23 -43.13 -7.44 8.59
N ARG A 24 -44.28 -6.81 8.33
CA ARG A 24 -44.52 -5.40 8.66
C ARG A 24 -44.35 -5.09 10.13
N ASN A 25 -44.92 -5.90 11.02
CA ASN A 25 -44.96 -5.58 12.45
C ASN A 25 -43.57 -5.68 13.09
N GLU A 26 -42.81 -6.71 12.69
CA GLU A 26 -41.47 -6.99 13.20
C GLU A 26 -40.47 -5.95 12.71
N LEU A 27 -40.54 -5.56 11.43
CA LEU A 27 -39.67 -4.52 10.87
C LEU A 27 -39.99 -3.13 11.39
N VAL A 28 -41.28 -2.80 11.59
CA VAL A 28 -41.67 -1.58 12.30
C VAL A 28 -41.06 -1.59 13.69
N SER A 29 -41.16 -2.70 14.44
CA SER A 29 -40.58 -2.81 15.78
C SER A 29 -39.06 -2.60 15.79
N LEU A 30 -38.34 -3.20 14.84
CA LEU A 30 -36.89 -3.02 14.68
C LEU A 30 -36.52 -1.57 14.35
N LEU A 31 -37.16 -0.99 13.34
CA LEU A 31 -36.86 0.36 12.88
C LEU A 31 -37.26 1.41 13.91
N SER A 32 -38.37 1.21 14.63
CA SER A 32 -38.78 2.04 15.76
C SER A 32 -37.72 2.03 16.85
N ARG A 33 -37.11 0.88 17.17
CA ARG A 33 -36.01 0.82 18.14
C ARG A 33 -34.79 1.61 17.69
N TYR A 34 -34.42 1.55 16.41
CA TYR A 34 -33.36 2.42 15.89
C TYR A 34 -33.69 3.89 16.06
N VAL A 35 -34.92 4.29 15.73
CA VAL A 35 -35.40 5.68 15.88
C VAL A 35 -35.47 6.11 17.35
N GLU A 36 -35.84 5.23 18.27
CA GLU A 36 -35.91 5.48 19.73
C GLU A 36 -34.54 5.73 20.36
N GLN A 37 -33.45 5.19 19.77
CA GLN A 37 -32.07 5.52 20.19
C GLN A 37 -31.70 6.98 19.88
N GLY A 38 -32.50 7.68 19.08
CA GLY A 38 -32.31 9.10 18.74
C GLY A 38 -31.42 9.31 17.51
N LYS A 39 -30.96 10.55 17.33
CA LYS A 39 -30.10 10.92 16.20
C LYS A 39 -28.71 10.31 16.38
N GLY A 40 -28.24 9.52 15.41
CA GLY A 40 -26.93 8.88 15.50
C GLY A 40 -26.53 8.04 14.29
N ILE A 41 -25.35 7.45 14.39
CA ILE A 41 -24.83 6.44 13.45
C ILE A 41 -24.91 5.08 14.14
N LEU A 42 -25.48 4.09 13.46
CA LEU A 42 -25.50 2.70 13.87
C LEU A 42 -24.51 1.91 13.01
N HIS A 43 -23.59 1.22 13.67
CA HIS A 43 -22.61 0.33 13.03
C HIS A 43 -23.17 -1.09 12.88
N PRO A 44 -22.54 -1.97 12.08
CA PRO A 44 -23.10 -3.28 11.74
C PRO A 44 -23.46 -4.16 12.95
N ASN A 45 -22.65 -4.13 14.00
CA ASN A 45 -22.93 -4.90 15.23
C ASN A 45 -24.23 -4.42 15.88
N ASN A 46 -24.44 -3.10 15.99
CA ASN A 46 -25.69 -2.54 16.53
C ASN A 46 -26.92 -2.93 15.70
N LEU A 47 -26.77 -2.97 14.36
CA LEU A 47 -27.86 -3.37 13.46
C LEU A 47 -28.24 -4.85 13.63
N ILE A 48 -27.27 -5.71 13.91
CA ILE A 48 -27.50 -7.15 14.12
C ILE A 48 -28.01 -7.40 15.54
N ASP A 49 -27.43 -6.76 16.56
CA ASP A 49 -27.80 -6.94 17.96
C ASP A 49 -29.27 -6.56 18.21
N GLU A 50 -29.75 -5.48 17.59
CA GLU A 50 -31.17 -5.09 17.72
C GLU A 50 -32.13 -6.05 17.03
N LEU A 51 -31.71 -6.69 15.93
CA LEU A 51 -32.50 -7.76 15.28
C LEU A 51 -32.72 -8.93 16.25
N ASP A 52 -31.68 -9.33 16.99
CA ASP A 52 -31.76 -10.42 17.96
C ASP A 52 -32.64 -10.06 19.17
N ASN A 53 -32.76 -8.77 19.49
CA ASN A 53 -33.55 -8.28 20.62
C ASN A 53 -35.04 -8.00 20.29
N ILE A 54 -35.50 -8.20 19.05
CA ILE A 54 -36.92 -7.99 18.66
C ILE A 54 -37.82 -8.98 19.43
N VAL A 55 -38.94 -8.47 19.93
CA VAL A 55 -40.01 -9.28 20.52
C VAL A 55 -40.90 -9.82 19.39
N CYS A 56 -40.62 -11.04 18.94
CA CYS A 56 -41.41 -11.76 17.93
C CYS A 56 -41.42 -13.29 18.21
N ASP A 57 -42.34 -13.97 17.56
CA ASP A 57 -42.52 -15.43 17.52
C ASP A 57 -41.24 -16.09 16.98
N ASP A 58 -40.85 -17.26 17.49
CA ASP A 58 -39.60 -17.92 17.07
C ASP A 58 -39.55 -18.23 15.56
N GLU A 59 -40.68 -18.55 14.92
CA GLU A 59 -40.76 -18.74 13.46
C GLU A 59 -40.55 -17.44 12.67
N ALA A 60 -41.10 -16.31 13.14
CA ALA A 60 -40.94 -15.01 12.50
C ALA A 60 -39.50 -14.48 12.65
N ARG A 61 -38.89 -14.70 13.83
CA ARG A 61 -37.47 -14.39 14.07
C ARG A 61 -36.55 -15.21 13.16
N MET A 62 -36.83 -16.51 13.01
CA MET A 62 -36.07 -17.38 12.10
C MET A 62 -36.26 -16.95 10.63
N SER A 63 -37.47 -16.60 10.21
CA SER A 63 -37.76 -16.11 8.85
C SER A 63 -37.00 -14.81 8.54
N LEU A 64 -36.90 -13.87 9.48
CA LEU A 64 -36.13 -12.64 9.30
C LEU A 64 -34.63 -12.86 9.33
N ARG A 65 -34.15 -13.81 10.16
CA ARG A 65 -32.73 -14.14 10.31
C ARG A 65 -32.16 -14.93 9.14
N ASP A 66 -32.98 -15.78 8.52
CA ASP A 66 -32.58 -16.64 7.39
C ASP A 66 -33.16 -16.15 6.05
N GLY A 67 -33.98 -15.09 6.07
CA GLY A 67 -34.62 -14.51 4.89
C GLY A 67 -33.82 -13.39 4.20
N PRO A 68 -34.39 -12.80 3.12
CA PRO A 68 -33.72 -11.81 2.27
C PRO A 68 -33.26 -10.54 3.01
N PHE A 69 -33.98 -10.14 4.07
CA PHE A 69 -33.63 -8.96 4.86
C PHE A 69 -32.40 -9.16 5.75
N SER A 70 -32.13 -10.39 6.21
CA SER A 70 -30.87 -10.69 6.87
C SER A 70 -29.68 -10.47 5.93
N GLU A 71 -29.81 -10.80 4.64
CA GLU A 71 -28.76 -10.51 3.67
C GLU A 71 -28.51 -9.00 3.53
N VAL A 72 -29.58 -8.19 3.58
CA VAL A 72 -29.48 -6.73 3.56
C VAL A 72 -28.76 -6.22 4.81
N LEU A 73 -29.15 -6.68 6.01
CA LEU A 73 -28.51 -6.27 7.26
C LEU A 73 -27.04 -6.74 7.35
N LYS A 74 -26.74 -7.96 6.90
CA LYS A 74 -25.36 -8.48 6.83
C LYS A 74 -24.50 -7.71 5.83
N ALA A 75 -25.11 -7.11 4.81
CA ALA A 75 -24.43 -6.26 3.83
C ALA A 75 -24.42 -4.77 4.24
N ALA A 76 -25.22 -4.38 5.23
CA ALA A 76 -25.28 -3.01 5.73
C ALA A 76 -23.98 -2.66 6.47
N HIS A 77 -23.35 -1.56 6.07
CA HIS A 77 -22.08 -1.10 6.64
C HIS A 77 -22.29 0.00 7.70
N GLU A 78 -23.32 0.82 7.52
CA GLU A 78 -23.74 1.82 8.50
C GLU A 78 -25.20 2.18 8.23
N ALA A 79 -25.89 2.60 9.29
CA ALA A 79 -27.18 3.26 9.18
C ALA A 79 -27.16 4.61 9.90
N ILE A 80 -27.74 5.62 9.25
CA ILE A 80 -27.87 6.96 9.77
C ILE A 80 -29.31 7.12 10.23
N VAL A 81 -29.50 7.53 11.48
CA VAL A 81 -30.81 7.73 12.08
C VAL A 81 -31.06 9.22 12.26
N LEU A 82 -32.06 9.74 11.55
CA LEU A 82 -32.63 11.07 11.74
C LEU A 82 -34.14 10.92 11.84
N PRO A 83 -34.72 10.81 13.04
CA PRO A 83 -36.15 10.52 13.23
C PRO A 83 -37.06 11.42 12.37
N PRO A 84 -38.02 10.85 11.60
CA PRO A 84 -38.46 9.45 11.57
C PRO A 84 -37.74 8.55 10.55
N PHE A 85 -36.63 9.01 9.95
CA PHE A 85 -35.93 8.34 8.86
C PHE A 85 -34.73 7.51 9.32
N VAL A 86 -34.55 6.36 8.67
CA VAL A 86 -33.35 5.52 8.78
C VAL A 86 -32.76 5.33 7.37
N ALA A 87 -31.55 5.83 7.13
CA ALA A 87 -30.84 5.68 5.87
C ALA A 87 -29.70 4.65 6.01
N VAL A 88 -29.73 3.58 5.23
CA VAL A 88 -28.81 2.45 5.32
C VAL A 88 -27.89 2.43 4.10
N ALA A 89 -26.57 2.37 4.33
CA ALA A 89 -25.58 2.11 3.29
C ALA A 89 -25.33 0.60 3.19
N ILE A 90 -25.70 0.03 2.04
CA ILE A 90 -25.66 -1.41 1.79
C ILE A 90 -24.55 -1.68 0.77
N ARG A 91 -23.71 -2.66 1.08
CA ARG A 91 -22.60 -3.08 0.21
C ARG A 91 -22.75 -4.56 -0.15
N PRO A 92 -23.51 -4.90 -1.21
CA PRO A 92 -23.79 -6.28 -1.57
C PRO A 92 -22.52 -7.08 -1.92
N ARG A 93 -21.53 -6.39 -2.50
CA ARG A 93 -20.24 -6.97 -2.89
C ARG A 93 -19.17 -5.87 -2.97
N PRO A 94 -17.88 -6.25 -2.95
CA PRO A 94 -16.80 -5.27 -3.07
C PRO A 94 -16.91 -4.38 -4.30
N GLY A 95 -16.86 -3.06 -4.06
CA GLY A 95 -16.97 -2.00 -5.04
C GLY A 95 -18.39 -1.62 -5.45
N VAL A 96 -19.43 -2.20 -4.85
CA VAL A 96 -20.83 -1.91 -5.19
C VAL A 96 -21.58 -1.49 -3.95
N TRP A 97 -22.21 -0.32 -4.05
CA TRP A 97 -22.93 0.34 -2.96
C TRP A 97 -24.34 0.70 -3.42
N GLU A 98 -25.30 0.49 -2.54
CA GLU A 98 -26.70 0.90 -2.70
C GLU A 98 -27.12 1.62 -1.40
N TYR A 99 -27.85 2.72 -1.53
CA TYR A 99 -28.27 3.53 -0.39
C TYR A 99 -29.79 3.55 -0.34
N VAL A 100 -30.35 3.20 0.80
CA VAL A 100 -31.81 3.07 0.97
C VAL A 100 -32.24 3.84 2.20
N ARG A 101 -33.29 4.64 2.09
CA ARG A 101 -33.93 5.33 3.20
C ARG A 101 -35.31 4.75 3.48
N VAL A 102 -35.61 4.54 4.75
CA VAL A 102 -36.92 4.10 5.23
C VAL A 102 -37.53 5.19 6.10
N ASP A 103 -38.75 5.61 5.77
CA ASP A 103 -39.60 6.42 6.65
C ASP A 103 -40.37 5.46 7.57
N VAL A 104 -40.02 5.44 8.86
CA VAL A 104 -40.63 4.52 9.83
C VAL A 104 -42.10 4.89 10.13
N SER A 105 -42.48 6.15 9.91
CA SER A 105 -43.84 6.62 10.15
C SER A 105 -44.80 6.29 9.00
N GLN A 106 -44.32 6.39 7.76
CA GLN A 106 -45.11 6.14 6.55
C GLN A 106 -44.90 4.73 5.97
N LEU A 107 -43.86 4.02 6.41
CA LEU A 107 -43.43 2.71 5.90
C LEU A 107 -43.16 2.73 4.39
N SER A 108 -42.55 3.81 3.93
CA SER A 108 -42.06 3.95 2.56
C SER A 108 -40.55 3.69 2.50
N VAL A 109 -40.12 3.09 1.39
CA VAL A 109 -38.71 2.80 1.09
C VAL A 109 -38.29 3.52 -0.18
N GLU A 110 -37.25 4.33 -0.06
CA GLU A 110 -36.69 5.15 -1.13
C GLU A 110 -35.24 4.76 -1.39
N GLU A 111 -34.85 4.71 -2.65
CA GLU A 111 -33.45 4.59 -3.05
C GLU A 111 -32.85 5.99 -3.10
N LEU A 112 -31.67 6.17 -2.49
CA LEU A 112 -30.94 7.43 -2.47
C LEU A 112 -29.76 7.38 -3.45
N SER A 113 -29.50 8.49 -4.12
CA SER A 113 -28.20 8.74 -4.72
C SER A 113 -27.13 8.91 -3.64
N VAL A 114 -25.85 8.79 -4.03
CA VAL A 114 -24.71 9.04 -3.15
C VAL A 114 -24.79 10.44 -2.54
N SER A 115 -25.08 11.46 -3.34
CA SER A 115 -25.20 12.85 -2.88
C SER A 115 -26.32 13.04 -1.85
N GLU A 116 -27.48 12.42 -2.05
CA GLU A 116 -28.59 12.47 -1.09
C GLU A 116 -28.25 11.76 0.22
N TYR A 117 -27.61 10.60 0.15
CA TYR A 117 -27.15 9.87 1.34
C TYR A 117 -26.12 10.67 2.14
N LEU A 118 -25.13 11.27 1.47
CA LEU A 118 -24.11 12.07 2.12
C LEU A 118 -24.68 13.38 2.71
N ARG A 119 -25.64 14.01 2.03
CA ARG A 119 -26.39 15.15 2.61
C ARG A 119 -27.10 14.73 3.89
N PHE A 120 -27.73 13.56 3.89
CA PHE A 120 -28.38 13.02 5.09
C PHE A 120 -27.37 12.75 6.23
N LYS A 121 -26.12 12.33 5.92
CA LYS A 121 -25.02 12.27 6.91
C LYS A 121 -24.64 13.66 7.43
N GLU A 122 -24.56 14.67 6.59
CA GLU A 122 -24.22 16.04 7.00
C GLU A 122 -25.26 16.62 7.97
N GLU A 123 -26.54 16.36 7.72
CA GLU A 123 -27.65 16.80 8.59
C GLU A 123 -27.56 16.26 10.02
N LEU A 124 -26.89 15.12 10.21
CA LEU A 124 -26.63 14.56 11.54
C LEU A 124 -25.72 15.45 12.38
N VAL A 125 -24.77 16.14 11.74
CA VAL A 125 -23.73 16.92 12.43
C VAL A 125 -24.05 18.41 12.43
N ASP A 126 -24.31 18.97 11.25
CA ASP A 126 -24.48 20.41 11.08
C ASP A 126 -25.97 20.84 11.15
N GLY A 127 -26.90 19.88 11.20
CA GLY A 127 -28.33 20.12 11.08
C GLY A 127 -28.77 20.33 9.62
N PRO A 128 -30.08 20.57 9.38
CA PRO A 128 -30.57 20.83 8.03
C PRO A 128 -29.90 22.07 7.45
N SER A 129 -29.33 21.92 6.25
CA SER A 129 -28.70 23.01 5.50
C SER A 129 -29.44 23.22 4.19
N ASP A 130 -29.83 24.47 3.94
CA ASP A 130 -30.48 24.89 2.69
C ASP A 130 -29.48 25.35 1.62
N ASP A 131 -28.16 25.23 1.85
CA ASP A 131 -27.15 25.64 0.86
C ASP A 131 -27.13 24.68 -0.35
N PRO A 132 -27.60 25.12 -1.54
CA PRO A 132 -27.64 24.25 -2.71
C PRO A 132 -26.28 24.18 -3.44
N PHE A 133 -25.26 24.92 -2.99
CA PHE A 133 -23.98 25.09 -3.69
C PHE A 133 -22.77 24.48 -2.96
N VAL A 134 -22.99 23.52 -2.06
CA VAL A 134 -21.91 22.73 -1.45
C VAL A 134 -21.06 22.07 -2.55
N LEU A 135 -19.74 22.25 -2.49
CA LEU A 135 -18.81 21.67 -3.46
C LEU A 135 -18.90 20.14 -3.45
N GLU A 136 -19.31 19.55 -4.56
CA GLU A 136 -19.25 18.10 -4.81
C GLU A 136 -18.04 17.76 -5.68
N LEU A 137 -17.24 16.80 -5.19
CA LEU A 137 -16.14 16.20 -5.94
C LEU A 137 -16.64 14.92 -6.62
N ASP A 138 -16.64 14.94 -7.94
CA ASP A 138 -17.06 13.82 -8.78
C ASP A 138 -16.01 13.54 -9.86
N PHE A 139 -15.24 12.47 -9.67
CA PHE A 139 -14.23 12.03 -10.62
C PHE A 139 -14.78 11.02 -11.65
N GLU A 140 -16.04 10.60 -11.55
CA GLU A 140 -16.61 9.59 -12.44
C GLU A 140 -16.65 10.04 -13.92
N PRO A 141 -17.10 11.27 -14.25
CA PRO A 141 -17.14 11.75 -15.64
C PRO A 141 -15.76 11.81 -16.29
N PHE A 142 -14.74 12.19 -15.54
CA PHE A 142 -13.36 12.31 -16.01
C PHE A 142 -12.69 10.96 -16.31
N ASN A 143 -13.28 9.87 -15.81
CA ASN A 143 -12.78 8.52 -15.98
C ASN A 143 -13.70 7.67 -16.88
N ALA A 144 -14.66 8.28 -17.58
CA ALA A 144 -15.66 7.56 -18.38
C ALA A 144 -15.07 6.91 -19.65
N SER A 145 -14.00 7.49 -20.21
CA SER A 145 -13.28 6.95 -21.38
C SER A 145 -12.37 5.75 -21.04
N PHE A 146 -12.05 5.56 -19.76
CA PHE A 146 -11.23 4.45 -19.28
C PHE A 146 -12.12 3.23 -19.04
N PRO A 147 -11.79 2.05 -19.59
CA PRO A 147 -12.61 0.88 -19.41
C PRO A 147 -12.46 0.37 -17.98
N ARG A 148 -13.49 -0.32 -17.49
CA ARG A 148 -13.50 -0.83 -16.11
C ARG A 148 -13.93 -2.29 -16.06
N PRO A 149 -13.19 -3.15 -15.34
CA PRO A 149 -13.72 -4.45 -14.97
C PRO A 149 -14.94 -4.28 -14.06
N THR A 150 -15.89 -5.21 -14.14
CA THR A 150 -17.10 -5.22 -13.29
C THR A 150 -17.07 -6.35 -12.25
N ARG A 151 -16.13 -7.29 -12.39
CA ARG A 151 -15.98 -8.45 -11.50
C ARG A 151 -15.07 -8.08 -10.33
N SER A 152 -15.52 -8.31 -9.10
CA SER A 152 -14.75 -8.01 -7.89
C SER A 152 -13.42 -8.79 -7.83
N SER A 153 -13.33 -9.96 -8.48
CA SER A 153 -12.08 -10.74 -8.59
C SER A 153 -11.01 -10.09 -9.48
N SER A 154 -11.37 -9.10 -10.30
CA SER A 154 -10.43 -8.36 -11.16
C SER A 154 -9.80 -7.14 -10.47
N ILE A 155 -10.30 -6.74 -9.30
CA ILE A 155 -9.76 -5.59 -8.54
C ILE A 155 -8.28 -5.86 -8.20
N GLY A 156 -7.44 -4.83 -8.34
CA GLY A 156 -6.01 -4.95 -8.09
C GLY A 156 -5.19 -5.67 -9.18
N ASN A 157 -5.83 -6.04 -10.29
CA ASN A 157 -5.19 -6.61 -11.48
C ASN A 157 -5.30 -5.68 -12.70
N GLY A 158 -5.18 -4.37 -12.45
CA GLY A 158 -5.44 -3.33 -13.43
C GLY A 158 -4.60 -3.44 -14.70
N VAL A 159 -3.29 -3.74 -14.57
CA VAL A 159 -2.39 -3.90 -15.73
C VAL A 159 -2.84 -4.98 -16.71
N GLN A 160 -3.36 -6.11 -16.21
CA GLN A 160 -3.83 -7.21 -17.08
C GLN A 160 -5.04 -6.77 -17.92
N PHE A 161 -5.92 -5.96 -17.34
CA PHE A 161 -7.08 -5.44 -18.03
C PHE A 161 -6.69 -4.35 -19.04
N LEU A 162 -5.76 -3.47 -18.66
CA LEU A 162 -5.20 -2.46 -19.54
C LEU A 162 -4.51 -3.09 -20.76
N ASN A 163 -3.68 -4.12 -20.56
CA ASN A 163 -3.01 -4.84 -21.64
C ASN A 163 -4.01 -5.49 -22.61
N ARG A 164 -5.11 -6.06 -22.10
CA ARG A 164 -6.20 -6.59 -22.95
C ARG A 164 -6.88 -5.52 -23.80
N GLN A 165 -7.07 -4.32 -23.24
CA GLN A 165 -7.66 -3.23 -23.99
C GLN A 165 -6.70 -2.70 -25.05
N LEU A 166 -5.45 -2.43 -24.66
CA LEU A 166 -4.40 -1.95 -25.57
C LEU A 166 -4.22 -2.92 -26.74
N SER A 167 -4.06 -4.22 -26.46
CA SER A 167 -3.90 -5.24 -27.50
C SER A 167 -5.13 -5.33 -28.40
N SER A 168 -6.34 -5.30 -27.83
CA SER A 168 -7.59 -5.32 -28.62
C SER A 168 -7.75 -4.08 -29.50
N ASN A 169 -7.31 -2.90 -29.05
CA ASN A 169 -7.38 -1.66 -29.83
C ASN A 169 -6.36 -1.72 -30.98
N MET A 170 -5.11 -2.11 -30.68
CA MET A 170 -4.04 -2.33 -31.66
C MET A 170 -4.44 -3.33 -32.75
N PHE A 171 -5.15 -4.40 -32.38
CA PHE A 171 -5.64 -5.39 -33.34
C PHE A 171 -6.75 -4.85 -34.27
N ARG A 172 -7.65 -4.02 -33.75
CA ARG A 172 -8.82 -3.51 -34.50
C ARG A 172 -8.48 -2.32 -35.40
N ASN A 173 -7.54 -1.47 -34.97
CA ASN A 173 -7.19 -0.24 -35.68
C ASN A 173 -5.68 -0.12 -35.88
N LYS A 174 -5.20 -0.25 -37.12
CA LYS A 174 -3.77 -0.15 -37.43
C LYS A 174 -3.16 1.21 -37.08
N ASP A 175 -3.95 2.29 -37.12
CA ASP A 175 -3.46 3.64 -36.74
C ASP A 175 -3.11 3.71 -35.25
N SER A 176 -3.66 2.81 -34.42
CA SER A 176 -3.34 2.74 -32.99
C SER A 176 -1.98 2.09 -32.67
N LEU A 177 -1.26 1.61 -33.69
CA LEU A 177 0.16 1.20 -33.57
C LEU A 177 1.13 2.38 -33.75
N GLU A 178 0.70 3.50 -34.35
CA GLU A 178 1.56 4.68 -34.54
C GLU A 178 2.08 5.25 -33.20
N PRO A 179 1.26 5.34 -32.11
CA PRO A 179 1.78 5.73 -30.81
C PRO A 179 2.91 4.84 -30.28
N LEU A 180 2.88 3.53 -30.57
CA LEU A 180 3.95 2.60 -30.17
C LEU A 180 5.23 2.87 -30.95
N LEU A 181 5.12 3.11 -32.26
CA LEU A 181 6.25 3.50 -33.09
C LEU A 181 6.87 4.81 -32.60
N ASP A 182 6.04 5.84 -32.40
CA ASP A 182 6.52 7.14 -31.93
C ASP A 182 7.16 7.04 -30.55
N PHE A 183 6.55 6.29 -29.64
CA PHE A 183 7.09 6.02 -28.30
C PHE A 183 8.51 5.43 -28.37
N LEU A 184 8.73 4.43 -29.22
CA LEU A 184 10.06 3.81 -29.39
C LEU A 184 11.07 4.72 -30.10
N ARG A 185 10.63 5.67 -30.93
CA ARG A 185 11.51 6.61 -31.64
C ARG A 185 11.95 7.81 -30.82
N VAL A 186 11.06 8.33 -29.98
CA VAL A 186 11.36 9.51 -29.15
C VAL A 186 12.18 9.14 -27.91
N HIS A 187 12.32 7.84 -27.62
CA HIS A 187 13.02 7.35 -26.45
C HIS A 187 14.52 7.64 -26.51
N LYS A 188 14.99 8.44 -25.55
CA LYS A 188 16.39 8.86 -25.43
C LYS A 188 16.81 8.86 -23.98
N TYR A 189 18.05 8.44 -23.71
CA TYR A 189 18.65 8.57 -22.39
C TYR A 189 20.02 9.25 -22.49
N LYS A 190 20.21 10.33 -21.71
CA LYS A 190 21.43 11.17 -21.74
C LYS A 190 21.87 11.56 -23.15
N GLY A 191 20.91 11.93 -24.00
CA GLY A 191 21.15 12.32 -25.40
C GLY A 191 21.38 11.16 -26.39
N HIS A 192 21.50 9.92 -25.92
CA HIS A 192 21.65 8.74 -26.77
C HIS A 192 20.26 8.24 -27.18
N ALA A 193 20.05 8.02 -28.48
CA ALA A 193 18.84 7.38 -28.99
C ALA A 193 18.84 5.89 -28.60
N LEU A 194 17.67 5.40 -28.21
CA LEU A 194 17.45 4.00 -27.87
C LEU A 194 16.35 3.43 -28.76
N MET A 195 16.34 2.11 -28.93
CA MET A 195 15.37 1.36 -29.73
C MET A 195 15.38 1.72 -31.22
N LEU A 196 14.71 2.80 -31.64
CA LEU A 196 14.51 3.16 -33.04
C LEU A 196 15.07 4.56 -33.34
N ASN A 197 15.70 4.72 -34.52
CA ASN A 197 16.13 6.02 -35.01
C ASN A 197 15.19 6.61 -36.10
N ASP A 198 15.52 7.81 -36.57
CA ASP A 198 14.70 8.58 -37.52
C ASP A 198 14.59 7.99 -38.93
N ARG A 199 15.26 6.86 -39.21
CA ARG A 199 15.10 6.12 -40.49
C ARG A 199 13.75 5.40 -40.58
N ILE A 200 13.14 5.09 -39.44
CA ILE A 200 11.86 4.40 -39.36
C ILE A 200 10.77 5.44 -39.06
N LYS A 201 9.96 5.80 -40.06
CA LYS A 201 8.95 6.88 -39.95
C LYS A 201 7.50 6.42 -40.06
N SER A 202 7.28 5.13 -40.29
CA SER A 202 5.94 4.54 -40.41
C SER A 202 5.96 3.08 -39.94
N VAL A 203 4.80 2.58 -39.52
CA VAL A 203 4.67 1.17 -39.09
C VAL A 203 5.03 0.19 -40.22
N SER A 204 4.71 0.52 -41.47
CA SER A 204 5.09 -0.29 -42.64
C SER A 204 6.60 -0.39 -42.83
N ARG A 205 7.32 0.72 -42.57
CA ARG A 205 8.79 0.74 -42.64
C ARG A 205 9.41 -0.02 -41.48
N LEU A 206 8.83 0.08 -40.28
CA LEU A 206 9.25 -0.67 -39.11
C LEU A 206 9.16 -2.18 -39.37
N GLN A 207 8.01 -2.65 -39.86
CA GLN A 207 7.80 -4.07 -40.18
C GLN A 207 8.82 -4.57 -41.22
N SER A 208 9.06 -3.80 -42.28
CA SER A 208 10.04 -4.15 -43.30
C SER A 208 11.48 -4.19 -42.78
N ALA A 209 11.82 -3.26 -41.87
CA ALA A 209 13.14 -3.21 -41.24
C ALA A 209 13.35 -4.38 -40.26
N LEU A 210 12.32 -4.73 -39.47
CA LEU A 210 12.35 -5.84 -38.52
C LEU A 210 12.60 -7.17 -39.24
N LEU A 211 11.87 -7.47 -40.31
CA LEU A 211 12.07 -8.70 -41.10
C LEU A 211 13.48 -8.79 -41.69
N LYS A 212 14.04 -7.66 -42.16
CA LYS A 212 15.40 -7.61 -42.68
C LYS A 212 16.45 -7.85 -41.58
N ALA A 213 16.25 -7.25 -40.40
CA ALA A 213 17.14 -7.45 -39.26
C ALA A 213 17.06 -8.89 -38.73
N GLU A 214 15.85 -9.45 -38.63
CA GLU A 214 15.60 -10.85 -38.26
C GLU A 214 16.34 -11.83 -39.18
N GLU A 215 16.22 -11.66 -40.51
CA GLU A 215 16.90 -12.52 -41.49
C GLU A 215 18.43 -12.44 -41.39
N TYR A 216 18.96 -11.29 -40.98
CA TYR A 216 20.38 -11.11 -40.77
C TYR A 216 20.87 -11.72 -39.46
N ILE A 217 20.20 -11.40 -38.34
CA ILE A 217 20.59 -11.83 -36.99
C ILE A 217 20.41 -13.34 -36.80
N SER A 218 19.38 -13.95 -37.41
CA SER A 218 19.16 -15.41 -37.35
C SER A 218 20.29 -16.25 -37.97
N LYS A 219 21.19 -15.64 -38.75
CA LYS A 219 22.39 -16.28 -39.32
C LYS A 219 23.59 -16.22 -38.37
N LEU A 220 23.52 -15.43 -37.31
CA LEU A 220 24.59 -15.29 -36.31
C LEU A 220 24.44 -16.35 -35.21
N PRO A 221 25.56 -16.78 -34.56
CA PRO A 221 25.49 -17.57 -33.34
C PRO A 221 24.70 -16.85 -32.23
N SER A 222 23.95 -17.60 -31.41
CA SER A 222 23.08 -17.06 -30.35
C SER A 222 23.80 -16.15 -29.35
N GLU A 223 25.05 -16.47 -29.01
CA GLU A 223 25.89 -15.75 -28.04
C GLU A 223 26.65 -14.56 -28.63
N THR A 224 26.48 -14.26 -29.93
CA THR A 224 27.17 -13.14 -30.58
C THR A 224 26.80 -11.83 -29.89
N LEU A 225 27.79 -11.03 -29.48
CA LEU A 225 27.56 -9.80 -28.75
C LEU A 225 26.99 -8.69 -29.64
N TYR A 226 26.11 -7.85 -29.10
CA TYR A 226 25.48 -6.73 -29.84
C TYR A 226 26.50 -5.85 -30.57
N THR A 227 27.65 -5.58 -29.95
CA THR A 227 28.72 -4.74 -30.50
C THR A 227 29.29 -5.27 -31.81
N GLU A 228 29.18 -6.56 -32.10
CA GLU A 228 29.71 -7.16 -33.33
C GLU A 228 28.83 -6.86 -34.56
N PHE A 229 27.54 -6.60 -34.35
CA PHE A 229 26.57 -6.36 -35.42
C PHE A 229 25.81 -5.02 -35.30
N GLU A 230 26.16 -4.20 -34.31
CA GLU A 230 25.56 -2.90 -34.01
C GLU A 230 25.44 -1.99 -35.24
N TYR A 231 26.55 -1.72 -35.94
CA TYR A 231 26.55 -0.81 -37.09
C TYR A 231 25.61 -1.28 -38.20
N THR A 232 25.55 -2.60 -38.43
CA THR A 232 24.71 -3.17 -39.48
C THR A 232 23.22 -2.97 -39.21
N ILE A 233 22.78 -3.15 -37.96
CA ILE A 233 21.36 -2.96 -37.61
C ILE A 233 20.98 -1.49 -37.37
N GLN A 234 21.93 -0.63 -36.98
CA GLN A 234 21.75 0.82 -36.94
C GLN A 234 21.43 1.41 -38.32
N GLU A 235 22.09 0.92 -39.38
CA GLU A 235 21.76 1.30 -40.77
C GLU A 235 20.33 0.91 -41.16
N MET A 236 19.80 -0.16 -40.56
CA MET A 236 18.40 -0.60 -40.74
C MET A 236 17.40 0.18 -39.89
N GLY A 237 17.87 0.92 -38.89
CA GLY A 237 17.08 1.81 -38.05
C GLY A 237 17.02 1.44 -36.57
N PHE A 238 17.79 0.44 -36.13
CA PHE A 238 17.77 -0.09 -34.76
C PHE A 238 18.97 0.40 -33.95
N GLU A 239 18.69 1.17 -32.91
CA GLU A 239 19.69 1.62 -31.93
C GLU A 239 19.82 0.62 -30.77
N ARG A 240 20.76 0.87 -29.84
CA ARG A 240 20.92 0.01 -28.64
C ARG A 240 19.64 -0.10 -27.80
N GLY A 241 19.54 -1.18 -27.03
CA GLY A 241 18.42 -1.43 -26.12
C GLY A 241 17.54 -2.65 -26.44
N TRP A 242 17.88 -3.44 -27.46
CA TRP A 242 17.16 -4.66 -27.84
C TRP A 242 17.67 -5.93 -27.14
N GLY A 243 18.89 -5.90 -26.61
CA GLY A 243 19.57 -7.09 -26.09
C GLY A 243 21.09 -6.95 -26.11
N ASP A 244 21.77 -7.67 -25.24
CA ASP A 244 23.25 -7.78 -25.22
C ASP A 244 23.80 -8.79 -26.25
N THR A 245 22.97 -9.71 -26.72
CA THR A 245 23.30 -10.90 -27.52
C THR A 245 22.33 -11.06 -28.67
N ALA A 246 22.79 -11.67 -29.77
CA ALA A 246 21.97 -11.93 -30.95
C ALA A 246 20.65 -12.66 -30.61
N ALA A 247 20.69 -13.66 -29.72
CA ALA A 247 19.50 -14.38 -29.28
C ALA A 247 18.44 -13.45 -28.65
N ARG A 248 18.87 -12.52 -27.80
CA ARG A 248 17.94 -11.64 -27.08
C ARG A 248 17.40 -10.51 -27.94
N VAL A 249 18.24 -9.97 -28.81
CA VAL A 249 17.80 -9.01 -29.84
C VAL A 249 16.72 -9.66 -30.72
N LEU A 250 16.95 -10.89 -31.15
CA LEU A 250 15.99 -11.64 -31.95
C LEU A 250 14.67 -11.87 -31.20
N GLU A 251 14.73 -12.27 -29.92
CA GLU A 251 13.55 -12.44 -29.07
C GLU A 251 12.74 -11.13 -28.95
N MET A 252 13.39 -9.99 -28.69
CA MET A 252 12.72 -8.70 -28.63
C MET A 252 12.12 -8.25 -29.97
N MET A 253 12.80 -8.52 -31.08
CA MET A 253 12.27 -8.26 -32.43
C MET A 253 11.07 -9.13 -32.76
N HIS A 254 11.07 -10.41 -32.34
CA HIS A 254 9.92 -11.32 -32.48
C HIS A 254 8.72 -10.83 -31.69
N LEU A 255 8.90 -10.43 -30.42
CA LEU A 255 7.81 -9.84 -29.62
C LEU A 255 7.19 -8.62 -30.32
N LEU A 256 8.00 -7.73 -30.90
CA LEU A 256 7.48 -6.57 -31.61
C LEU A 256 6.79 -6.97 -32.92
N LEU A 257 7.33 -7.92 -33.70
CA LEU A 257 6.68 -8.44 -34.91
C LEU A 257 5.31 -9.06 -34.58
N ASP A 258 5.22 -9.83 -33.52
CA ASP A 258 3.97 -10.42 -33.03
C ASP A 258 2.96 -9.32 -32.65
N ILE A 259 3.39 -8.26 -31.97
CA ILE A 259 2.54 -7.10 -31.66
C ILE A 259 2.06 -6.38 -32.93
N LEU A 260 2.89 -6.27 -33.96
CA LEU A 260 2.51 -5.63 -35.22
C LEU A 260 1.56 -6.49 -36.06
N GLN A 261 1.63 -7.82 -35.92
CA GLN A 261 0.83 -8.78 -36.70
C GLN A 261 -0.48 -9.17 -36.00
N ALA A 262 -0.40 -9.59 -34.74
CA ALA A 262 -1.50 -10.10 -33.95
C ALA A 262 -1.28 -9.80 -32.44
N PRO A 263 -1.46 -8.54 -32.01
CA PRO A 263 -1.15 -8.14 -30.64
C PRO A 263 -2.03 -8.87 -29.61
N ASP A 264 -1.36 -9.52 -28.64
CA ASP A 264 -1.99 -10.11 -27.47
C ASP A 264 -1.47 -9.47 -26.16
N PRO A 265 -2.21 -9.61 -25.05
CA PRO A 265 -1.89 -8.92 -23.80
C PRO A 265 -0.54 -9.32 -23.21
N SER A 266 -0.17 -10.61 -23.32
CA SER A 266 1.03 -11.15 -22.68
C SER A 266 2.30 -10.74 -23.41
N THR A 267 2.28 -10.74 -24.74
CA THR A 267 3.38 -10.26 -25.58
C THR A 267 3.58 -8.77 -25.40
N LEU A 268 2.50 -7.98 -25.36
CA LEU A 268 2.58 -6.54 -25.13
C LEU A 268 3.18 -6.20 -23.75
N GLU A 269 2.74 -6.89 -22.70
CA GLU A 269 3.28 -6.71 -21.34
C GLU A 269 4.77 -7.06 -21.28
N THR A 270 5.15 -8.19 -21.89
CA THR A 270 6.53 -8.66 -21.91
C THR A 270 7.43 -7.69 -22.68
N PHE A 271 6.99 -7.22 -23.84
CA PHE A 271 7.73 -6.25 -24.64
C PHE A 271 7.90 -4.93 -23.88
N LEU A 272 6.81 -4.29 -23.44
CA LEU A 272 6.87 -3.00 -22.74
C LEU A 272 7.63 -3.10 -21.41
N GLY A 273 7.57 -4.24 -20.72
CA GLY A 273 8.35 -4.47 -19.51
C GLY A 273 9.86 -4.63 -19.76
N ARG A 274 10.28 -5.02 -20.97
CA ARG A 274 11.68 -5.19 -21.35
C ARG A 274 12.30 -3.95 -22.00
N VAL A 275 11.48 -3.04 -22.54
CA VAL A 275 11.99 -1.77 -23.08
C VAL A 275 12.75 -1.03 -21.97
N PRO A 276 14.02 -0.63 -22.20
CA PRO A 276 14.85 -0.01 -21.17
C PRO A 276 14.43 1.44 -20.95
N MET A 277 13.45 1.67 -20.07
CA MET A 277 12.84 2.98 -19.83
C MET A 277 13.25 3.65 -18.53
N VAL A 278 13.60 2.86 -17.51
CA VAL A 278 13.75 3.35 -16.13
C VAL A 278 15.21 3.23 -15.71
N PHE A 279 15.90 4.37 -15.60
CA PHE A 279 17.29 4.46 -15.16
C PHE A 279 17.44 5.35 -13.92
N ASN A 280 16.67 6.43 -13.86
CA ASN A 280 16.62 7.40 -12.77
C ASN A 280 15.29 7.27 -12.02
N VAL A 281 15.32 6.82 -10.76
CA VAL A 281 14.13 6.64 -9.92
C VAL A 281 14.18 7.59 -8.73
N VAL A 282 13.05 8.25 -8.45
CA VAL A 282 12.89 9.10 -7.28
C VAL A 282 11.77 8.54 -6.41
N ILE A 283 12.04 8.37 -5.11
CA ILE A 283 11.11 7.86 -4.11
C ILE A 283 10.90 8.94 -3.05
N LEU A 284 9.65 9.37 -2.83
CA LEU A 284 9.33 10.46 -1.89
C LEU A 284 8.84 9.86 -0.57
N SER A 285 9.47 10.28 0.52
CA SER A 285 9.05 9.95 1.90
C SER A 285 9.42 11.10 2.86
N PRO A 286 8.72 12.26 2.82
CA PRO A 286 9.14 13.47 3.53
C PRO A 286 9.12 13.37 5.07
N HIS A 287 8.03 12.85 5.66
CA HIS A 287 7.89 12.78 7.12
C HIS A 287 8.81 11.74 7.80
N GLY A 288 8.84 11.82 9.14
CA GLY A 288 9.56 10.88 10.00
C GLY A 288 11.08 11.09 10.02
N TYR A 289 11.77 10.24 10.77
CA TYR A 289 13.22 10.22 10.85
C TYR A 289 13.76 9.20 9.84
N PHE A 290 13.92 9.60 8.59
CA PHE A 290 14.40 8.66 7.57
C PHE A 290 15.91 8.41 7.69
N GLY A 291 16.31 7.18 8.01
CA GLY A 291 17.71 6.76 8.15
C GLY A 291 17.86 5.24 8.26
N GLN A 292 19.09 4.74 8.24
CA GLN A 292 19.38 3.30 8.23
C GLN A 292 19.62 2.71 9.62
N ALA A 293 19.97 3.53 10.61
CA ALA A 293 20.28 3.12 11.97
C ALA A 293 19.75 4.12 13.00
N ASN A 294 19.41 3.64 14.20
CA ASN A 294 18.93 4.45 15.33
C ASN A 294 17.64 5.26 15.08
N VAL A 295 16.86 4.91 14.06
CA VAL A 295 15.61 5.63 13.72
C VAL A 295 14.34 4.85 14.02
N LEU A 296 14.37 3.51 13.96
CA LEU A 296 13.17 2.68 14.16
C LEU A 296 12.63 2.86 15.59
N GLY A 297 11.35 3.19 15.70
CA GLY A 297 10.68 3.48 16.98
C GLY A 297 10.64 4.97 17.33
N LEU A 298 11.31 5.85 16.57
CA LEU A 298 11.09 7.29 16.67
C LEU A 298 9.69 7.67 16.14
N PRO A 299 9.15 8.84 16.52
CA PRO A 299 7.87 9.32 16.01
C PRO A 299 7.80 9.29 14.48
N ASP A 300 6.65 8.87 13.96
CA ASP A 300 6.36 8.69 12.52
C ASP A 300 7.36 7.79 11.78
N THR A 301 8.10 6.94 12.51
CA THR A 301 9.19 6.14 11.95
C THR A 301 8.97 4.65 12.20
N GLY A 302 8.59 3.92 11.14
CA GLY A 302 8.22 2.51 11.25
C GLY A 302 8.37 1.71 9.96
N GLY A 303 7.37 0.86 9.69
CA GLY A 303 7.38 -0.11 8.58
C GLY A 303 7.59 0.50 7.19
N GLN A 304 7.19 1.76 6.98
CA GLN A 304 7.43 2.47 5.70
C GLN A 304 8.92 2.60 5.38
N ILE A 305 9.78 2.93 6.35
CA ILE A 305 11.23 2.99 6.11
C ILE A 305 11.76 1.61 5.76
N VAL A 306 11.30 0.59 6.50
CA VAL A 306 11.70 -0.80 6.27
C VAL A 306 11.38 -1.23 4.85
N TYR A 307 10.14 -0.97 4.43
CA TYR A 307 9.65 -1.22 3.10
C TYR A 307 10.52 -0.53 2.04
N ILE A 308 10.76 0.78 2.16
CA ILE A 308 11.49 1.55 1.14
C ILE A 308 12.96 1.09 1.06
N LEU A 309 13.62 0.86 2.20
CA LEU A 309 15.02 0.41 2.20
C LEU A 309 15.19 -0.97 1.56
N ASP A 310 14.27 -1.90 1.78
CA ASP A 310 14.33 -3.22 1.20
C ASP A 310 13.88 -3.20 -0.28
N GLN A 311 12.90 -2.35 -0.62
CA GLN A 311 12.46 -2.07 -2.00
C GLN A 311 13.62 -1.59 -2.88
N VAL A 312 14.38 -0.58 -2.44
CA VAL A 312 15.44 0.00 -3.29
C VAL A 312 16.60 -0.94 -3.54
N ARG A 313 16.92 -1.85 -2.60
CA ARG A 313 17.95 -2.88 -2.81
C ARG A 313 17.54 -3.82 -3.93
N ALA A 314 16.31 -4.32 -3.88
CA ALA A 314 15.80 -5.21 -4.92
C ALA A 314 15.61 -4.48 -6.26
N LEU A 315 15.13 -3.24 -6.21
CA LEU A 315 14.95 -2.41 -7.40
C LEU A 315 16.27 -2.11 -8.10
N GLU A 316 17.33 -1.76 -7.37
CA GLU A 316 18.66 -1.53 -7.96
C GLU A 316 19.19 -2.77 -8.67
N ASN A 317 19.10 -3.94 -8.03
CA ASN A 317 19.53 -5.21 -8.62
C ASN A 317 18.76 -5.53 -9.90
N GLU A 318 17.44 -5.35 -9.90
CA GLU A 318 16.59 -5.58 -11.07
C GLU A 318 16.89 -4.57 -12.20
N MET A 319 17.10 -3.30 -11.85
CA MET A 319 17.49 -2.27 -12.82
C MET A 319 18.83 -2.61 -13.48
N LEU A 320 19.86 -2.95 -12.68
CA LEU A 320 21.17 -3.37 -13.19
C LEU A 320 21.04 -4.58 -14.12
N LEU A 321 20.27 -5.59 -13.71
CA LEU A 321 20.02 -6.78 -14.51
C LEU A 321 19.36 -6.43 -15.84
N ARG A 322 18.28 -5.63 -15.85
CA ARG A 322 17.59 -5.24 -17.09
C ARG A 322 18.47 -4.39 -18.01
N ILE A 323 19.22 -3.44 -17.45
CA ILE A 323 20.12 -2.57 -18.22
C ILE A 323 21.19 -3.41 -18.92
N GLN A 324 21.88 -4.28 -18.17
CA GLN A 324 22.85 -5.22 -18.73
C GLN A 324 22.17 -6.09 -19.78
N GLN A 325 20.97 -6.59 -19.48
CA GLN A 325 20.29 -7.49 -20.38
C GLN A 325 19.92 -6.84 -21.72
N GLN A 326 19.67 -5.54 -21.75
CA GLN A 326 19.37 -4.82 -22.99
C GLN A 326 20.62 -4.33 -23.74
N GLY A 327 21.82 -4.77 -23.32
CA GLY A 327 23.09 -4.40 -23.98
C GLY A 327 23.48 -2.95 -23.72
N LEU A 328 23.13 -2.42 -22.54
CA LEU A 328 23.40 -1.05 -22.13
C LEU A 328 24.38 -1.02 -20.96
N ASP A 329 25.22 0.00 -20.92
CA ASP A 329 26.24 0.20 -19.87
C ASP A 329 25.89 1.38 -18.94
N PHE A 330 24.61 1.78 -18.91
CA PHE A 330 24.18 2.90 -18.09
C PHE A 330 24.18 2.52 -16.60
N LYS A 331 24.62 3.46 -15.76
CA LYS A 331 24.53 3.29 -14.32
C LYS A 331 23.18 3.83 -13.85
N PRO A 332 22.32 3.01 -13.22
CA PRO A 332 21.07 3.49 -12.67
C PRO A 332 21.34 4.48 -11.53
N ARG A 333 20.33 5.24 -11.12
CA ARG A 333 20.39 6.13 -9.96
C ARG A 333 19.04 6.11 -9.25
N ILE A 334 19.04 5.78 -7.96
CA ILE A 334 17.83 5.80 -7.14
C ILE A 334 18.04 6.84 -6.02
N LEU A 335 17.12 7.79 -5.91
CA LEU A 335 17.12 8.80 -4.85
C LEU A 335 15.89 8.63 -3.95
N ILE A 336 16.12 8.34 -2.68
CA ILE A 336 15.08 8.42 -1.64
C ILE A 336 15.10 9.84 -1.09
N VAL A 337 14.08 10.63 -1.42
CA VAL A 337 13.99 12.04 -1.08
C VAL A 337 13.12 12.23 0.15
N THR A 338 13.71 12.80 1.19
CA THR A 338 13.12 12.94 2.52
C THR A 338 13.54 14.26 3.17
N ARG A 339 13.03 14.56 4.36
CA ARG A 339 13.33 15.80 5.07
C ARG A 339 14.72 15.75 5.72
N LEU A 340 15.49 16.83 5.58
CA LEU A 340 16.67 17.10 6.39
C LEU A 340 16.26 17.68 7.74
N ILE A 341 16.70 17.03 8.83
CA ILE A 341 16.42 17.45 10.22
C ILE A 341 17.75 17.82 10.89
N PRO A 342 18.16 19.11 10.86
CA PRO A 342 19.43 19.58 11.41
C PRO A 342 19.68 19.18 12.86
N ASP A 343 18.66 19.25 13.71
CA ASP A 343 18.80 19.02 15.16
C ASP A 343 18.60 17.55 15.56
N SER A 344 18.59 16.63 14.59
CA SER A 344 18.52 15.19 14.84
C SER A 344 19.82 14.67 15.47
N LYS A 345 19.80 14.46 16.79
CA LYS A 345 20.94 13.91 17.54
C LYS A 345 20.92 12.39 17.50
N GLY A 346 22.05 11.75 17.21
CA GLY A 346 22.22 10.29 17.24
C GLY A 346 21.74 9.55 15.99
N THR A 347 21.26 10.27 14.97
CA THR A 347 20.86 9.72 13.66
C THR A 347 21.63 10.42 12.53
N SER A 348 21.51 9.90 11.31
CA SER A 348 22.05 10.51 10.09
C SER A 348 21.08 11.48 9.41
N CYS A 349 19.96 11.84 10.06
CA CYS A 349 18.90 12.64 9.44
C CYS A 349 19.31 14.11 9.18
N ASN A 350 20.46 14.55 9.71
CA ASN A 350 21.09 15.84 9.43
C ASN A 350 22.08 15.80 8.24
N GLN A 351 22.33 14.63 7.64
CA GLN A 351 23.22 14.47 6.51
C GLN A 351 22.45 14.60 5.19
N ARG A 352 22.83 15.56 4.34
CA ARG A 352 22.18 15.81 3.04
C ARG A 352 22.15 14.57 2.15
N LEU A 353 23.25 13.83 2.05
CA LEU A 353 23.35 12.67 1.18
C LEU A 353 23.93 11.48 1.94
N GLU A 354 23.26 10.33 1.88
CA GLU A 354 23.68 9.09 2.53
C GLU A 354 23.49 7.91 1.58
N ARG A 355 24.55 7.11 1.34
CA ARG A 355 24.43 5.90 0.52
C ARG A 355 23.69 4.81 1.29
N VAL A 356 22.76 4.12 0.63
CA VAL A 356 22.07 2.97 1.21
C VAL A 356 23.02 1.78 1.31
N SER A 357 22.95 1.03 2.40
CA SER A 357 23.79 -0.15 2.65
C SER A 357 23.28 -1.31 1.82
N GLY A 358 24.22 -2.03 1.17
CA GLY A 358 23.90 -3.11 0.24
C GLY A 358 23.60 -2.64 -1.18
N THR A 359 23.87 -1.38 -1.50
CA THR A 359 23.67 -0.80 -2.85
C THR A 359 24.88 0.01 -3.31
N GLU A 360 25.02 0.17 -4.62
CA GLU A 360 26.08 0.97 -5.26
C GLU A 360 25.58 2.33 -5.74
N HIS A 361 24.33 2.42 -6.18
CA HIS A 361 23.77 3.55 -6.92
C HIS A 361 22.57 4.22 -6.23
N THR A 362 22.20 3.75 -5.05
CA THR A 362 21.05 4.25 -4.28
C THR A 362 21.47 5.16 -3.14
N HIS A 363 20.87 6.36 -3.07
CA HIS A 363 21.19 7.36 -2.04
C HIS A 363 19.91 7.93 -1.41
N ILE A 364 19.98 8.23 -0.12
CA ILE A 364 19.00 9.05 0.58
C ILE A 364 19.44 10.51 0.40
N LEU A 365 18.57 11.32 -0.21
CA LEU A 365 18.73 12.76 -0.40
C LEU A 365 17.79 13.49 0.56
N ARG A 366 18.37 14.30 1.45
CA ARG A 366 17.63 15.03 2.48
C ARG A 366 17.60 16.52 2.15
N VAL A 367 16.40 17.06 2.06
CA VAL A 367 16.16 18.47 1.75
C VAL A 367 15.42 19.13 2.94
N PRO A 368 15.86 20.30 3.42
CA PRO A 368 15.24 20.92 4.57
C PRO A 368 13.85 21.50 4.24
N PHE A 369 12.93 21.43 5.21
CA PHE A 369 11.74 22.28 5.18
C PHE A 369 12.11 23.73 5.48
N ARG A 370 11.32 24.67 4.96
CA ARG A 370 11.56 26.10 5.11
C ARG A 370 10.27 26.86 5.37
N SER A 371 10.40 27.96 6.09
CA SER A 371 9.41 29.03 6.20
C SER A 371 10.01 30.33 5.70
N GLU A 372 9.25 31.42 5.76
CA GLU A 372 9.75 32.77 5.51
C GLU A 372 10.92 33.16 6.42
N HIS A 373 11.08 32.49 7.58
CA HIS A 373 12.12 32.75 8.57
C HIS A 373 13.36 31.84 8.41
N GLY A 374 13.39 30.95 7.41
CA GLY A 374 14.54 30.08 7.13
C GLY A 374 14.25 28.60 7.28
N ILE A 375 15.30 27.81 7.50
CA ILE A 375 15.23 26.33 7.59
C ILE A 375 14.60 25.91 8.92
N LEU A 376 13.64 24.98 8.85
CA LEU A 376 13.05 24.33 10.03
C LEU A 376 13.92 23.15 10.49
N ARG A 377 14.53 23.33 11.65
CA ARG A 377 15.52 22.49 12.31
C ARG A 377 14.95 21.34 13.12
N LYS A 378 13.80 21.55 13.77
CA LYS A 378 13.13 20.56 14.64
C LYS A 378 12.26 19.59 13.85
N TRP A 379 12.05 18.38 14.38
CA TRP A 379 11.08 17.43 13.81
C TRP A 379 9.66 18.00 13.86
N ILE A 380 8.86 17.65 12.85
CA ILE A 380 7.46 18.05 12.71
C ILE A 380 6.67 16.75 12.47
N SER A 381 5.55 16.60 13.18
CA SER A 381 4.62 15.49 13.02
C SER A 381 4.12 15.40 11.58
N ARG A 382 3.90 14.18 11.09
CA ARG A 382 3.31 13.93 9.76
C ARG A 382 1.94 14.58 9.57
N PHE A 383 1.24 14.91 10.66
CA PHE A 383 -0.03 15.63 10.62
C PHE A 383 0.13 17.14 10.41
N ASP A 384 1.33 17.69 10.62
CA ASP A 384 1.58 19.14 10.64
C ASP A 384 2.50 19.58 9.48
N VAL A 385 2.86 18.69 8.55
CA VAL A 385 3.82 18.98 7.46
C VAL A 385 3.23 19.80 6.31
N TRP A 386 1.90 19.89 6.20
CA TRP A 386 1.19 20.40 5.02
C TRP A 386 1.65 21.79 4.54
N PRO A 387 1.90 22.79 5.41
CA PRO A 387 2.38 24.12 5.00
C PRO A 387 3.71 24.13 4.24
N TYR A 388 4.50 23.08 4.38
CA TYR A 388 5.87 23.05 3.88
C TYR A 388 6.01 22.26 2.57
N LEU A 389 5.00 21.46 2.22
CA LEU A 389 5.12 20.50 1.11
C LEU A 389 5.18 21.16 -0.26
N GLU A 390 4.51 22.29 -0.45
CA GLU A 390 4.55 23.01 -1.73
C GLU A 390 5.97 23.56 -2.00
N THR A 391 6.51 24.33 -1.07
CA THR A 391 7.88 24.86 -1.17
C THR A 391 8.92 23.74 -1.23
N TYR A 392 8.69 22.64 -0.51
CA TYR A 392 9.54 21.46 -0.59
C TYR A 392 9.53 20.84 -1.99
N ALA A 393 8.37 20.77 -2.66
CA ALA A 393 8.21 20.19 -3.98
C ALA A 393 8.56 21.15 -5.14
N GLU A 394 9.06 22.35 -4.86
CA GLU A 394 9.39 23.33 -5.90
C GLU A 394 10.49 22.83 -6.85
N THR A 395 10.71 23.60 -7.91
CA THR A 395 11.84 23.46 -8.83
C THR A 395 12.06 24.85 -9.38
N THR A 396 13.17 25.48 -9.05
CA THR A 396 13.44 26.85 -9.48
C THR A 396 13.44 26.94 -11.02
N SER A 397 12.85 28.01 -11.58
CA SER A 397 12.73 28.21 -13.03
C SER A 397 14.08 28.13 -13.77
N TYR A 398 15.20 28.42 -13.09
CA TYR A 398 16.54 28.29 -13.63
C TYR A 398 16.90 26.83 -13.97
N ALA A 399 16.53 25.85 -13.14
CA ALA A 399 16.76 24.44 -13.41
C ALA A 399 15.95 23.95 -14.63
N LEU A 400 14.72 24.45 -14.82
CA LEU A 400 13.87 24.13 -15.97
C LEU A 400 14.37 24.78 -17.28
N CYS A 401 14.81 26.04 -17.20
CA CYS A 401 15.26 26.80 -18.37
C CYS A 401 16.54 26.22 -18.99
N LEU A 402 17.41 25.61 -18.16
CA LEU A 402 18.65 24.97 -18.60
C LEU A 402 18.44 23.71 -19.45
N PHE A 403 17.37 22.96 -19.20
CA PHE A 403 17.10 21.71 -19.93
C PHE A 403 16.21 21.89 -21.17
N TYR A 404 15.31 22.88 -21.18
CA TYR A 404 14.39 23.07 -22.32
C TYR A 404 14.97 23.87 -23.48
N HIS A 405 16.05 24.66 -23.29
CA HIS A 405 16.50 25.65 -24.30
C HIS A 405 17.99 25.63 -24.68
N CYS A 406 18.81 24.67 -24.23
CA CYS A 406 20.23 24.61 -24.59
C CYS A 406 20.66 23.24 -25.11
N THR A 407 20.75 23.10 -26.43
CA THR A 407 21.23 21.90 -27.14
C THR A 407 22.73 21.96 -27.49
N ASP A 408 23.52 22.81 -26.84
CA ASP A 408 24.90 23.07 -27.26
C ASP A 408 25.93 22.99 -26.13
N ALA A 409 27.21 22.86 -26.49
CA ALA A 409 28.37 22.53 -25.64
C ALA A 409 28.60 23.43 -24.39
N SER A 410 27.81 24.48 -24.19
CA SER A 410 27.76 25.35 -23.02
C SER A 410 27.13 24.70 -21.78
N VAL A 411 26.41 23.58 -21.92
CA VAL A 411 25.80 22.81 -20.81
C VAL A 411 26.87 22.30 -19.82
N ASN A 412 28.02 21.83 -20.29
CA ASN A 412 29.10 21.34 -19.43
C ASN A 412 29.74 22.47 -18.59
N LEU A 413 29.90 23.67 -19.15
CA LEU A 413 30.53 24.79 -18.44
C LEU A 413 29.62 25.35 -17.33
N LEU A 414 28.29 25.33 -17.54
CA LEU A 414 27.32 25.82 -16.55
C LEU A 414 26.97 24.76 -15.48
N LEU A 415 26.93 23.47 -15.82
CA LEU A 415 26.88 22.38 -14.84
C LEU A 415 28.15 22.35 -13.98
N LEU A 416 29.32 22.61 -14.56
CA LEU A 416 30.55 22.81 -13.80
C LEU A 416 30.42 24.01 -12.85
N LEU A 417 29.87 25.14 -13.30
CA LEU A 417 29.63 26.32 -12.45
C LEU A 417 28.62 26.03 -11.33
N LEU A 418 27.58 25.22 -11.54
CA LEU A 418 26.62 24.84 -10.49
C LEU A 418 27.21 23.80 -9.51
N SER A 419 28.00 22.85 -10.00
CA SER A 419 28.73 21.89 -9.15
C SER A 419 29.86 22.54 -8.33
N SER A 420 30.31 23.73 -8.75
CA SER A 420 31.34 24.54 -8.07
C SER A 420 30.78 25.79 -7.38
N SER A 421 29.47 26.03 -7.46
CA SER A 421 28.78 27.08 -6.71
C SER A 421 28.52 26.61 -5.28
N PRO A 422 28.57 27.49 -4.27
CA PRO A 422 28.30 27.10 -2.89
C PRO A 422 26.88 26.49 -2.77
N PRO A 423 26.65 25.55 -1.83
CA PRO A 423 25.40 24.80 -1.64
C PRO A 423 24.18 25.65 -1.21
N PHE A 424 24.18 26.95 -1.48
CA PHE A 424 23.18 27.92 -1.05
C PHE A 424 22.11 28.27 -2.11
N LEU A 425 22.24 27.79 -3.36
CA LEU A 425 21.34 28.15 -4.48
C LEU A 425 20.28 27.11 -4.84
N LEU A 426 20.47 25.83 -4.51
CA LEU A 426 19.48 24.75 -4.73
C LEU A 426 18.86 24.40 -3.39
N ASN A 427 17.58 24.73 -3.21
CA ASN A 427 16.98 24.83 -1.87
C ASN A 427 15.64 24.11 -1.72
N ASP A 428 15.17 23.46 -2.79
CA ASP A 428 13.93 22.70 -2.92
C ASP A 428 14.21 21.30 -3.48
N ALA A 429 13.30 20.35 -3.26
CA ALA A 429 13.53 18.95 -3.60
C ALA A 429 13.64 18.75 -5.11
N GLY A 430 12.81 19.40 -5.93
CA GLY A 430 12.85 19.22 -7.38
C GLY A 430 14.18 19.68 -7.98
N SER A 431 14.75 20.79 -7.52
CA SER A 431 16.04 21.29 -8.02
C SER A 431 17.20 20.40 -7.56
N GLU A 432 17.18 19.93 -6.31
CA GLU A 432 18.19 19.01 -5.78
C GLU A 432 18.15 17.63 -6.47
N ILE A 433 16.96 17.11 -6.77
CA ILE A 433 16.78 15.89 -7.57
C ILE A 433 17.43 16.03 -8.94
N VAL A 434 17.14 17.12 -9.66
CA VAL A 434 17.67 17.34 -11.01
C VAL A 434 19.20 17.47 -10.99
N ALA A 435 19.75 18.13 -9.96
CA ALA A 435 21.19 18.26 -9.78
C ALA A 435 21.88 16.91 -9.53
N GLU A 436 21.33 16.07 -8.64
CA GLU A 436 21.89 14.75 -8.30
C GLU A 436 21.72 13.71 -9.42
N LEU A 437 20.63 13.79 -10.19
CA LEU A 437 20.38 12.90 -11.33
C LEU A 437 21.06 13.36 -12.62
N GLN A 438 21.49 14.62 -12.69
CA GLN A 438 21.95 15.28 -13.92
C GLN A 438 20.91 15.19 -15.05
N GLY A 439 19.63 15.31 -14.69
CA GLY A 439 18.50 15.13 -15.59
C GLY A 439 17.19 14.93 -14.83
N PHE A 440 16.10 14.73 -15.56
CA PHE A 440 14.82 14.38 -14.94
C PHE A 440 14.80 12.90 -14.51
N PRO A 441 13.98 12.55 -13.50
CA PRO A 441 13.70 11.15 -13.21
C PRO A 441 12.87 10.53 -14.35
N ASP A 442 13.06 9.22 -14.56
CA ASP A 442 12.23 8.44 -15.47
C ASP A 442 10.96 7.93 -14.76
N PHE A 443 11.03 7.80 -13.44
CA PHE A 443 9.97 7.25 -12.62
C PHE A 443 9.95 7.85 -11.20
N ILE A 444 8.76 8.24 -10.73
CA ILE A 444 8.54 8.81 -9.39
C ILE A 444 7.60 7.91 -8.59
N ILE A 445 7.98 7.58 -7.36
CA ILE A 445 7.18 6.81 -6.40
C ILE A 445 6.85 7.67 -5.18
N GLY A 446 5.58 7.99 -4.98
CA GLY A 446 5.08 8.60 -3.75
C GLY A 446 4.84 7.54 -2.67
N ASN A 447 5.13 7.88 -1.41
CA ASN A 447 4.82 7.05 -0.24
C ASN A 447 4.06 7.86 0.80
N TYR A 448 2.93 7.31 1.27
CA TYR A 448 2.02 7.96 2.22
C TYR A 448 1.45 9.29 1.69
N SER A 449 0.56 9.93 2.44
CA SER A 449 -0.18 11.12 1.99
C SER A 449 0.73 12.28 1.55
N ASP A 450 1.74 12.63 2.36
CA ASP A 450 2.68 13.72 2.08
C ASP A 450 3.61 13.42 0.91
N GLY A 451 4.20 12.22 0.87
CA GLY A 451 5.06 11.79 -0.23
C GLY A 451 4.28 11.63 -1.54
N ASN A 452 3.04 11.14 -1.50
CA ASN A 452 2.16 11.05 -2.68
C ASN A 452 1.76 12.44 -3.21
N LEU A 453 1.53 13.41 -2.32
CA LEU A 453 1.27 14.79 -2.74
C LEU A 453 2.50 15.42 -3.41
N VAL A 454 3.68 15.31 -2.78
CA VAL A 454 4.94 15.82 -3.36
C VAL A 454 5.25 15.14 -4.69
N ALA A 455 5.07 13.82 -4.77
CA ALA A 455 5.21 13.06 -6.01
C ALA A 455 4.26 13.58 -7.10
N SER A 456 3.01 13.92 -6.74
CA SER A 456 2.03 14.47 -7.67
C SER A 456 2.47 15.82 -8.24
N LEU A 457 2.97 16.71 -7.40
CA LEU A 457 3.48 18.03 -7.81
C LEU A 457 4.71 17.91 -8.73
N LEU A 458 5.68 17.06 -8.36
CA LEU A 458 6.90 16.83 -9.15
C LEU A 458 6.60 16.14 -10.48
N ALA A 459 5.81 15.06 -10.49
CA ALA A 459 5.43 14.33 -11.69
C ALA A 459 4.66 15.20 -12.68
N HIS A 460 3.77 16.06 -12.15
CA HIS A 460 3.03 17.03 -12.95
C HIS A 460 3.96 18.03 -13.66
N LYS A 461 4.95 18.53 -12.92
CA LYS A 461 5.88 19.57 -13.36
C LYS A 461 6.95 19.04 -14.31
N MET A 462 7.45 17.84 -14.06
CA MET A 462 8.52 17.20 -14.83
C MET A 462 7.99 16.29 -15.96
N GLY A 463 6.68 15.97 -15.97
CA GLY A 463 6.08 15.11 -16.98
C GLY A 463 6.35 13.60 -16.78
N VAL A 464 6.74 13.19 -15.59
CA VAL A 464 7.31 11.85 -15.29
C VAL A 464 6.24 10.87 -14.81
N THR A 465 6.37 9.57 -15.15
CA THR A 465 5.43 8.52 -14.72
C THR A 465 5.40 8.43 -13.20
N GLN A 466 4.19 8.42 -12.62
CA GLN A 466 3.96 8.44 -11.17
C GLN A 466 3.30 7.15 -10.67
N CYS A 467 3.90 6.56 -9.64
CA CYS A 467 3.30 5.52 -8.82
C CYS A 467 3.02 6.05 -7.41
N ASN A 468 1.89 5.67 -6.82
CA ASN A 468 1.61 5.93 -5.39
C ASN A 468 1.55 4.64 -4.60
N ILE A 469 2.07 4.69 -3.37
CA ILE A 469 1.93 3.65 -2.35
C ILE A 469 1.39 4.33 -1.09
N ALA A 470 0.18 3.98 -0.66
CA ALA A 470 -0.42 4.64 0.51
C ALA A 470 0.25 4.23 1.82
N HIS A 471 0.64 2.96 1.97
CA HIS A 471 1.03 2.31 3.24
C HIS A 471 -0.10 2.23 4.27
N ALA A 472 -0.83 3.33 4.48
CA ALA A 472 -2.03 3.42 5.29
C ALA A 472 -2.87 4.62 4.86
N LEU A 473 -4.20 4.51 4.98
CA LEU A 473 -5.12 5.64 4.81
C LEU A 473 -5.83 5.95 6.14
N GLU A 474 -5.52 7.11 6.72
CA GLU A 474 -5.90 7.45 8.10
C GLU A 474 -7.42 7.51 8.30
N LYS A 475 -8.21 7.80 7.26
CA LYS A 475 -9.67 7.81 7.31
C LYS A 475 -10.27 6.49 7.83
N THR A 476 -9.62 5.36 7.55
CA THR A 476 -10.06 4.05 8.05
C THR A 476 -9.53 3.71 9.43
N LYS A 477 -8.44 4.32 9.85
CA LYS A 477 -7.83 4.11 11.17
C LYS A 477 -8.49 4.94 12.26
N TYR A 478 -9.10 6.05 11.88
CA TYR A 478 -9.90 6.91 12.77
C TYR A 478 -11.36 6.86 12.30
N PRO A 479 -12.19 5.96 12.86
CA PRO A 479 -13.60 5.85 12.48
C PRO A 479 -14.32 7.20 12.58
N ASP A 480 -15.19 7.46 11.62
CA ASP A 480 -16.00 8.68 11.52
C ASP A 480 -15.19 9.98 11.51
N SER A 481 -13.89 9.92 11.21
CA SER A 481 -13.02 11.09 11.14
C SER A 481 -13.33 12.01 9.97
N ASP A 482 -14.06 11.54 8.95
CA ASP A 482 -14.57 12.36 7.87
C ASP A 482 -15.80 13.16 8.33
N ILE A 483 -16.85 12.50 8.82
CA ILE A 483 -18.08 13.18 9.26
C ILE A 483 -17.84 14.08 10.49
N TYR A 484 -16.94 13.69 11.41
CA TYR A 484 -16.59 14.47 12.59
C TYR A 484 -15.24 15.19 12.47
N TRP A 485 -14.74 15.43 11.25
CA TRP A 485 -13.41 15.97 11.00
C TRP A 485 -13.09 17.24 11.80
N LYS A 486 -14.05 18.14 12.02
CA LYS A 486 -13.89 19.38 12.81
C LYS A 486 -13.32 19.12 14.22
N LYS A 487 -13.67 17.98 14.84
CA LYS A 487 -13.17 17.60 16.17
C LYS A 487 -11.72 17.09 16.16
N PHE A 488 -11.29 16.59 15.00
CA PHE A 488 -9.95 16.04 14.79
C PHE A 488 -8.99 17.06 14.20
N ASP A 489 -9.50 18.11 13.54
CA ASP A 489 -8.69 18.97 12.68
C ASP A 489 -7.64 19.78 13.46
N ASP A 490 -7.94 20.24 14.67
CA ASP A 490 -6.98 20.96 15.53
C ASP A 490 -5.74 20.13 15.89
N LYS A 491 -5.84 18.78 15.84
CA LYS A 491 -4.77 17.86 16.26
C LYS A 491 -4.15 17.07 15.11
N TYR A 492 -4.96 16.67 14.12
CA TYR A 492 -4.55 15.75 13.07
C TYR A 492 -4.62 16.36 11.67
N HIS A 493 -5.25 17.54 11.53
CA HIS A 493 -5.40 18.24 10.25
C HIS A 493 -5.93 17.34 9.12
N PHE A 494 -6.94 16.51 9.43
CA PHE A 494 -7.52 15.56 8.48
C PHE A 494 -8.17 16.22 7.27
N SER A 495 -8.61 17.47 7.39
CA SER A 495 -9.07 18.24 6.22
C SER A 495 -7.98 18.33 5.15
N CYS A 496 -6.74 18.66 5.54
CA CYS A 496 -5.58 18.67 4.64
C CYS A 496 -5.25 17.26 4.14
N GLN A 497 -5.18 16.29 5.05
CA GLN A 497 -4.76 14.93 4.70
C GLN A 497 -5.71 14.26 3.70
N PHE A 498 -7.02 14.28 3.96
CA PHE A 498 -7.99 13.64 3.06
C PHE A 498 -8.09 14.36 1.71
N THR A 499 -7.90 15.68 1.70
CA THR A 499 -7.77 16.44 0.45
C THR A 499 -6.54 16.01 -0.34
N ALA A 500 -5.39 15.88 0.31
CA ALA A 500 -4.13 15.43 -0.31
C ALA A 500 -4.25 13.99 -0.83
N ASP A 501 -4.91 13.10 -0.08
CA ASP A 501 -5.15 11.72 -0.48
C ASP A 501 -6.01 11.66 -1.76
N VAL A 502 -7.16 12.35 -1.80
CA VAL A 502 -8.03 12.39 -3.00
C VAL A 502 -7.30 12.97 -4.21
N LEU A 503 -6.53 14.04 -4.02
CA LEU A 503 -5.70 14.63 -5.07
C LEU A 503 -4.70 13.61 -5.63
N ALA A 504 -3.92 13.00 -4.74
CA ALA A 504 -2.85 12.10 -5.11
C ALA A 504 -3.37 10.81 -5.76
N MET A 505 -4.45 10.21 -5.23
CA MET A 505 -5.07 9.00 -5.79
C MET A 505 -5.51 9.20 -7.24
N ASN A 506 -6.05 10.38 -7.55
CA ASN A 506 -6.52 10.69 -8.91
C ASN A 506 -5.41 11.19 -9.84
N ASN A 507 -4.31 11.73 -9.30
CA ASN A 507 -3.16 12.18 -10.10
C ASN A 507 -2.22 11.04 -10.52
N ALA A 508 -2.16 9.95 -9.75
CA ALA A 508 -1.27 8.83 -10.00
C ALA A 508 -1.51 8.15 -11.36
N ASP A 509 -0.44 7.78 -12.06
CA ASP A 509 -0.55 6.98 -13.28
C ASP A 509 -0.97 5.54 -12.93
N PHE A 510 -0.43 5.00 -11.83
CA PHE A 510 -0.87 3.76 -11.18
C PHE A 510 -0.65 3.77 -9.67
N ILE A 511 -1.33 2.86 -8.98
CA ILE A 511 -1.30 2.70 -7.52
C ILE A 511 -0.87 1.27 -7.20
N ILE A 512 0.11 1.14 -6.31
CA ILE A 512 0.50 -0.15 -5.74
C ILE A 512 -0.10 -0.28 -4.35
N THR A 513 -0.68 -1.45 -4.09
CA THR A 513 -1.17 -1.89 -2.79
C THR A 513 -0.51 -3.21 -2.41
N SER A 514 -0.40 -3.49 -1.12
CA SER A 514 0.20 -4.74 -0.65
C SER A 514 -0.79 -5.90 -0.69
N THR A 515 -2.09 -5.62 -0.63
CA THR A 515 -3.18 -6.60 -0.49
C THR A 515 -4.43 -6.17 -1.24
N TYR A 516 -5.30 -7.13 -1.55
CA TYR A 516 -6.65 -6.85 -2.07
C TYR A 516 -7.50 -6.08 -1.03
N GLN A 517 -7.36 -6.45 0.25
CA GLN A 517 -8.03 -5.82 1.38
C GLN A 517 -7.80 -4.30 1.41
N GLU A 518 -6.59 -3.84 1.13
CA GLU A 518 -6.25 -2.42 1.07
C GLU A 518 -7.11 -1.68 0.04
N ILE A 519 -7.44 -2.30 -1.09
CA ILE A 519 -8.29 -1.71 -2.12
C ILE A 519 -9.76 -1.84 -1.76
N ALA A 520 -10.26 -3.07 -1.65
CA ALA A 520 -11.68 -3.39 -1.64
C ALA A 520 -12.10 -4.29 -0.47
N GLY A 521 -11.25 -4.42 0.56
CA GLY A 521 -11.63 -5.08 1.80
C GLY A 521 -12.00 -6.55 1.61
N THR A 522 -12.89 -7.04 2.48
CA THR A 522 -13.46 -8.38 2.39
C THR A 522 -14.89 -8.29 1.85
N LYS A 523 -15.62 -9.41 1.88
CA LYS A 523 -17.07 -9.39 1.62
C LYS A 523 -17.83 -8.56 2.66
N THR A 524 -17.39 -8.56 3.91
CA THR A 524 -18.10 -7.95 5.05
C THR A 524 -17.50 -6.62 5.54
N THR A 525 -16.25 -6.34 5.19
CA THR A 525 -15.54 -5.12 5.59
C THR A 525 -15.14 -4.31 4.38
N VAL A 526 -15.37 -2.99 4.42
CA VAL A 526 -14.93 -2.05 3.37
C VAL A 526 -13.39 -1.97 3.27
N GLY A 527 -12.88 -1.80 2.05
CA GLY A 527 -11.45 -1.55 1.81
C GLY A 527 -10.99 -0.15 2.18
N GLN A 528 -9.67 0.06 2.29
CA GLN A 528 -9.14 1.37 2.63
C GLN A 528 -9.40 2.39 1.52
N TYR A 529 -9.03 2.07 0.28
CA TYR A 529 -9.34 2.92 -0.88
C TYR A 529 -10.85 3.00 -1.14
N GLU A 530 -11.58 1.88 -1.03
CA GLU A 530 -13.04 1.87 -1.20
C GLU A 530 -13.76 2.84 -0.25
N SER A 531 -13.27 2.99 0.98
CA SER A 531 -13.86 3.97 1.92
C SER A 531 -13.74 5.42 1.43
N HIS A 532 -12.88 5.71 0.45
CA HIS A 532 -12.72 7.03 -0.19
C HIS A 532 -13.55 7.15 -1.47
N SER A 533 -14.32 6.12 -1.85
CA SER A 533 -15.21 6.19 -3.01
C SER A 533 -16.31 7.23 -2.80
N ALA A 534 -16.93 7.26 -1.63
CA ALA A 534 -17.94 8.26 -1.28
C ALA A 534 -17.85 8.62 0.21
N PHE A 535 -17.67 9.91 0.52
CA PHE A 535 -17.63 10.42 1.90
C PHE A 535 -17.88 11.93 1.92
N THR A 536 -18.07 12.51 3.10
CA THR A 536 -18.31 13.95 3.25
C THR A 536 -17.54 14.53 4.42
N LEU A 537 -17.08 15.77 4.26
CA LEU A 537 -16.56 16.61 5.33
C LEU A 537 -17.58 17.73 5.56
N PRO A 538 -18.52 17.57 6.51
CA PRO A 538 -19.60 18.55 6.72
C PRO A 538 -19.05 19.96 6.90
N GLY A 539 -19.61 20.91 6.14
CA GLY A 539 -19.15 22.31 6.09
C GLY A 539 -17.91 22.58 5.23
N GLN A 540 -17.36 21.60 4.49
CA GLN A 540 -16.20 21.79 3.61
C GLN A 540 -16.46 21.42 2.15
N TYR A 541 -16.72 20.13 1.88
CA TYR A 541 -17.05 19.57 0.56
C TYR A 541 -17.54 18.13 0.73
N ARG A 542 -18.21 17.63 -0.31
CA ARG A 542 -18.69 16.26 -0.43
C ARG A 542 -17.91 15.54 -1.52
N VAL A 543 -17.55 14.29 -1.29
CA VAL A 543 -16.91 13.42 -2.29
C VAL A 543 -17.92 12.38 -2.73
N VAL A 544 -18.47 12.56 -3.93
CA VAL A 544 -19.52 11.69 -4.50
C VAL A 544 -18.88 10.48 -5.16
N HIS A 545 -17.85 10.71 -5.97
CA HIS A 545 -17.02 9.64 -6.55
C HIS A 545 -15.55 10.04 -6.44
N GLY A 546 -14.92 9.71 -5.31
CA GLY A 546 -13.52 10.05 -5.02
C GLY A 546 -12.52 9.12 -5.68
N ILE A 547 -12.80 7.82 -5.66
CA ILE A 547 -11.98 6.77 -6.29
C ILE A 547 -12.86 5.57 -6.61
N ASN A 548 -12.54 4.86 -7.70
CA ASN A 548 -13.22 3.61 -8.05
C ASN A 548 -12.27 2.41 -7.85
N VAL A 549 -12.67 1.44 -7.02
CA VAL A 549 -11.87 0.22 -6.78
C VAL A 549 -11.63 -0.63 -8.03
N PHE A 550 -12.45 -0.46 -9.07
CA PHE A 550 -12.29 -1.10 -10.37
C PHE A 550 -11.36 -0.33 -11.30
N ASP A 551 -10.80 0.81 -10.89
CA ASP A 551 -9.88 1.55 -11.74
C ASP A 551 -8.67 0.69 -12.12
N THR A 552 -8.38 0.64 -13.41
CA THR A 552 -7.25 -0.10 -13.99
C THR A 552 -5.89 0.39 -13.49
N LYS A 553 -5.82 1.50 -12.75
CA LYS A 553 -4.60 1.98 -12.10
C LYS A 553 -4.20 1.16 -10.86
N PHE A 554 -5.11 0.41 -10.24
CA PHE A 554 -4.80 -0.40 -9.07
C PHE A 554 -4.07 -1.70 -9.41
N ASN A 555 -2.92 -1.92 -8.76
CA ASN A 555 -2.13 -3.14 -8.87
C ASN A 555 -1.71 -3.62 -7.48
N ILE A 556 -1.98 -4.89 -7.16
CA ILE A 556 -1.51 -5.50 -5.92
C ILE A 556 -0.09 -6.01 -6.15
N VAL A 557 0.92 -5.40 -5.55
CA VAL A 557 2.32 -5.87 -5.61
C VAL A 557 2.80 -6.06 -4.17
N SER A 558 2.67 -7.28 -3.69
CA SER A 558 2.96 -7.58 -2.28
C SER A 558 4.46 -7.53 -1.99
N PRO A 559 4.88 -6.89 -0.89
CA PRO A 559 6.29 -6.87 -0.48
C PRO A 559 6.74 -8.22 0.06
N GLY A 560 8.05 -8.36 0.29
CA GLY A 560 8.64 -9.55 0.89
C GLY A 560 9.45 -9.28 2.15
N ALA A 561 10.15 -10.29 2.62
CA ALA A 561 11.20 -10.17 3.62
C ALA A 561 12.58 -10.15 2.94
N ASP A 562 13.54 -9.45 3.55
CA ASP A 562 14.94 -9.50 3.13
C ASP A 562 15.50 -10.91 3.35
N MET A 563 15.83 -11.60 2.26
CA MET A 563 16.22 -13.01 2.25
C MET A 563 17.64 -13.25 2.82
N ASP A 564 18.44 -12.20 2.99
CA ASP A 564 19.74 -12.30 3.68
C ASP A 564 19.57 -12.22 5.20
N ILE A 565 18.50 -11.59 5.67
CA ILE A 565 18.16 -11.48 7.10
C ILE A 565 17.25 -12.63 7.54
N TYR A 566 16.21 -12.91 6.76
CA TYR A 566 15.14 -13.86 7.06
C TYR A 566 15.18 -15.01 6.05
N PHE A 567 15.66 -16.16 6.51
CA PHE A 567 15.84 -17.35 5.69
C PHE A 567 15.55 -18.61 6.52
N PRO A 568 15.29 -19.76 5.86
CA PRO A 568 14.92 -20.99 6.55
C PRO A 568 15.93 -21.43 7.63
N CYS A 569 15.43 -21.94 8.76
CA CYS A 569 16.27 -22.38 9.88
C CYS A 569 17.15 -23.62 9.55
N SER A 570 16.83 -24.30 8.44
CA SER A 570 17.56 -25.43 7.85
C SER A 570 18.85 -25.02 7.16
N ASP A 571 19.02 -23.76 6.74
CA ASP A 571 20.26 -23.27 6.13
C ASP A 571 21.33 -23.03 7.21
N LYS A 572 21.98 -24.13 7.63
CA LYS A 572 22.96 -24.12 8.73
C LYS A 572 24.21 -23.29 8.44
N GLN A 573 24.54 -23.05 7.17
CA GLN A 573 25.74 -22.28 6.79
C GLN A 573 25.56 -20.78 7.01
N LYS A 574 24.33 -20.27 6.86
CA LYS A 574 24.02 -18.84 7.08
C LYS A 574 23.70 -18.49 8.53
N ARG A 575 23.55 -19.47 9.44
CA ARG A 575 23.15 -19.25 10.84
C ARG A 575 24.15 -18.36 11.58
N LEU A 576 23.63 -17.37 12.32
CA LEU A 576 24.44 -16.45 13.12
C LEU A 576 24.70 -17.01 14.53
N THR A 577 25.38 -18.17 14.60
CA THR A 577 25.58 -18.92 15.87
C THR A 577 26.31 -18.13 16.95
N ALA A 578 27.13 -17.15 16.57
CA ALA A 578 27.78 -16.23 17.52
C ALA A 578 26.78 -15.42 18.37
N LEU A 579 25.54 -15.24 17.91
CA LEU A 579 24.48 -14.54 18.65
C LEU A 579 23.73 -15.46 19.63
N HIS A 580 23.90 -16.78 19.58
CA HIS A 580 23.11 -17.73 20.37
C HIS A 580 23.25 -17.49 21.87
N GLY A 581 24.45 -17.24 22.39
CA GLY A 581 24.63 -16.93 23.81
C GLY A 581 23.85 -15.68 24.27
N SER A 582 23.75 -14.66 23.41
CA SER A 582 22.96 -13.46 23.71
C SER A 582 21.45 -13.71 23.65
N ILE A 583 21.01 -14.56 22.71
CA ILE A 583 19.60 -14.96 22.57
C ILE A 583 19.18 -15.86 23.74
N GLU A 584 20.01 -16.82 24.13
CA GLU A 584 19.76 -17.67 25.28
C GLU A 584 19.65 -16.87 26.58
N LYS A 585 20.53 -15.87 26.78
CA LYS A 585 20.43 -14.95 27.91
C LYS A 585 19.10 -14.18 27.87
N MET A 586 18.72 -13.67 26.70
CA MET A 586 17.47 -12.94 26.53
C MET A 586 16.25 -13.79 26.86
N LEU A 587 16.22 -15.05 26.41
CA LEU A 587 15.08 -15.96 26.58
C LEU A 587 15.01 -16.62 27.96
N PHE A 588 16.15 -17.04 28.52
CA PHE A 588 16.18 -18.00 29.63
C PHE A 588 16.92 -17.53 30.89
N ASP A 589 17.48 -16.32 30.90
CA ASP A 589 18.12 -15.79 32.10
C ASP A 589 17.08 -15.46 33.19
N HIS A 590 17.41 -15.74 34.45
CA HIS A 590 16.51 -15.50 35.58
C HIS A 590 16.51 -14.03 36.01
N GLU A 591 17.57 -13.28 35.67
CA GLU A 591 17.69 -11.86 35.98
C GLU A 591 16.56 -11.05 35.32
N GLN A 592 15.83 -10.30 36.15
CA GLN A 592 14.79 -9.37 35.73
C GLN A 592 15.44 -8.00 35.49
N THR A 593 15.29 -7.46 34.28
CA THR A 593 15.88 -6.18 33.91
C THR A 593 14.86 -5.32 33.18
N ASP A 594 15.24 -4.08 32.87
CA ASP A 594 14.43 -3.18 32.02
C ASP A 594 14.29 -3.67 30.57
N GLU A 595 15.05 -4.69 30.17
CA GLU A 595 15.00 -5.29 28.83
C GLU A 595 14.19 -6.59 28.78
N GLN A 596 14.00 -7.27 29.92
CA GLN A 596 13.30 -8.55 29.98
C GLN A 596 12.77 -8.87 31.39
N ILE A 597 11.53 -9.35 31.46
CA ILE A 597 10.90 -9.83 32.70
C ILE A 597 10.10 -11.12 32.50
N GLY A 598 9.74 -11.79 33.59
CA GLY A 598 9.24 -13.17 33.62
C GLY A 598 10.36 -14.20 33.46
N THR A 599 10.05 -15.48 33.60
CA THR A 599 11.02 -16.57 33.48
C THR A 599 10.41 -17.75 32.73
N LEU A 600 11.26 -18.58 32.11
CA LEU A 600 10.87 -19.85 31.49
C LEU A 600 11.55 -21.00 32.25
N THR A 601 10.76 -21.76 33.02
CA THR A 601 11.29 -22.83 33.89
C THR A 601 11.66 -24.07 33.08
N ASP A 602 10.84 -24.45 32.11
CA ASP A 602 11.05 -25.62 31.27
C ASP A 602 11.55 -25.23 29.88
N ARG A 603 12.86 -25.38 29.65
CA ARG A 603 13.50 -25.06 28.35
C ARG A 603 13.20 -26.08 27.25
N SER A 604 12.65 -27.25 27.58
CA SER A 604 12.35 -28.31 26.61
C SER A 604 11.06 -28.05 25.84
N LYS A 605 10.18 -27.20 26.37
CA LYS A 605 8.92 -26.83 25.73
C LYS A 605 9.17 -25.98 24.48
N PRO A 606 8.36 -26.19 23.41
CA PRO A 606 8.29 -25.25 22.30
C PRO A 606 7.96 -23.83 22.77
N ILE A 607 8.39 -22.84 22.00
CA ILE A 607 8.08 -21.44 22.26
C ILE A 607 7.01 -20.93 21.30
N ILE A 608 5.93 -20.40 21.85
CA ILE A 608 4.99 -19.53 21.13
C ILE A 608 5.59 -18.12 21.17
N PHE A 609 5.88 -17.58 20.00
CA PHE A 609 6.59 -16.31 19.84
C PHE A 609 5.70 -15.26 19.20
N SER A 610 5.70 -14.05 19.74
CA SER A 610 5.08 -12.89 19.10
C SER A 610 5.97 -11.66 19.23
N MET A 611 6.03 -10.86 18.16
CA MET A 611 6.84 -9.64 18.13
C MET A 611 6.08 -8.54 17.37
N ALA A 612 5.78 -7.43 18.05
CA ALA A 612 5.26 -6.21 17.43
C ALA A 612 5.42 -5.02 18.37
N ARG A 613 4.93 -3.84 17.94
CA ARG A 613 4.73 -2.70 18.84
C ARG A 613 3.67 -3.04 19.88
N LEU A 614 3.75 -2.39 21.04
CA LEU A 614 2.76 -2.53 22.10
C LEU A 614 1.73 -1.40 21.98
N ASP A 615 0.67 -1.67 21.22
CA ASP A 615 -0.48 -0.78 21.04
C ASP A 615 -1.78 -1.59 21.08
N ARG A 616 -2.93 -0.90 21.24
CA ARG A 616 -4.23 -1.56 21.40
C ARG A 616 -4.61 -2.40 20.18
N VAL A 617 -4.24 -1.97 18.98
CA VAL A 617 -4.59 -2.65 17.73
C VAL A 617 -3.80 -3.94 17.57
N LYS A 618 -2.51 -3.96 17.98
CA LYS A 618 -1.67 -5.16 17.98
C LYS A 618 -2.10 -6.21 19.00
N ASN A 619 -2.88 -5.82 20.02
CA ASN A 619 -3.58 -6.74 20.92
C ASN A 619 -2.67 -7.78 21.62
N MET A 620 -1.43 -7.38 21.96
CA MET A 620 -0.47 -8.25 22.64
C MET A 620 -0.96 -8.66 24.03
N THR A 621 -1.58 -7.74 24.77
CA THR A 621 -2.14 -8.05 26.09
C THR A 621 -3.34 -8.99 26.00
N GLY A 622 -4.20 -8.86 24.99
CA GLY A 622 -5.29 -9.82 24.76
C GLY A 622 -4.79 -11.22 24.44
N PHE A 623 -3.67 -11.33 23.72
CA PHE A 623 -3.01 -12.62 23.49
C PHE A 623 -2.40 -13.24 24.74
N VAL A 624 -1.75 -12.44 25.59
CA VAL A 624 -1.25 -12.90 26.90
C VAL A 624 -2.40 -13.36 27.80
N GLU A 625 -3.54 -12.67 27.78
CA GLU A 625 -4.74 -13.11 28.48
C GLU A 625 -5.28 -14.44 27.94
N CYS A 626 -5.36 -14.58 26.62
CA CYS A 626 -5.76 -15.81 25.93
C CYS A 626 -4.90 -17.02 26.36
N TYR A 627 -3.57 -16.86 26.35
CA TYR A 627 -2.64 -17.88 26.85
C TYR A 627 -2.81 -18.14 28.34
N GLY A 628 -2.95 -17.09 29.16
CA GLY A 628 -3.08 -17.22 30.61
C GLY A 628 -4.31 -18.00 31.07
N LYS A 629 -5.42 -17.89 30.35
CA LYS A 629 -6.68 -18.62 30.59
C LYS A 629 -6.62 -20.10 30.20
N ASN A 630 -5.89 -20.45 29.15
CA ASN A 630 -5.88 -21.81 28.61
C ASN A 630 -4.77 -22.65 29.25
N THR A 631 -5.14 -23.49 30.22
CA THR A 631 -4.19 -24.35 30.96
C THR A 631 -3.53 -25.38 30.04
N LYS A 632 -4.28 -25.96 29.10
CA LYS A 632 -3.78 -26.94 28.12
C LYS A 632 -2.66 -26.35 27.26
N LEU A 633 -2.82 -25.12 26.78
CA LEU A 633 -1.81 -24.43 26.00
C LEU A 633 -0.52 -24.15 26.80
N ARG A 634 -0.66 -23.72 28.07
CA ARG A 634 0.46 -23.48 29.00
C ARG A 634 1.24 -24.75 29.35
N GLU A 635 0.57 -25.90 29.38
CA GLU A 635 1.22 -27.18 29.57
C GLU A 635 2.09 -27.56 28.36
N LEU A 636 1.61 -27.28 27.15
CA LEU A 636 2.25 -27.68 25.90
C LEU A 636 3.43 -26.79 25.47
N ALA A 637 3.36 -25.47 25.72
CA ALA A 637 4.36 -24.52 25.22
C ALA A 637 4.61 -23.37 26.19
N ASN A 638 5.77 -22.73 26.05
CA ASN A 638 6.10 -21.46 26.70
C ASN A 638 5.63 -20.27 25.83
N LEU A 639 5.37 -19.13 26.45
CA LEU A 639 5.05 -17.89 25.73
C LEU A 639 6.19 -16.87 25.83
N VAL A 640 6.62 -16.35 24.69
CA VAL A 640 7.60 -15.25 24.58
C VAL A 640 6.98 -14.11 23.76
N VAL A 641 6.88 -12.92 24.37
CA VAL A 641 6.40 -11.71 23.69
C VAL A 641 7.50 -10.66 23.67
N VAL A 642 7.81 -10.16 22.49
CA VAL A 642 8.69 -9.00 22.27
C VAL A 642 7.84 -7.80 21.91
N ALA A 643 7.60 -6.89 22.86
CA ALA A 643 6.74 -5.74 22.63
C ALA A 643 7.02 -4.58 23.58
N GLY A 644 7.11 -3.36 23.04
CA GLY A 644 7.17 -2.10 23.78
C GLY A 644 8.29 -1.97 24.81
N TYR A 645 8.15 -0.98 25.69
CA TYR A 645 8.95 -0.88 26.92
C TYR A 645 8.32 -1.68 28.07
N ILE A 646 9.12 -2.03 29.08
CA ILE A 646 8.63 -2.72 30.28
C ILE A 646 8.17 -1.73 31.37
N ASP A 647 8.79 -0.54 31.43
CA ASP A 647 8.46 0.52 32.38
C ASP A 647 7.68 1.65 31.70
N VAL A 648 6.52 1.99 32.28
CA VAL A 648 5.66 3.12 31.86
C VAL A 648 6.42 4.43 31.76
N LYS A 649 7.44 4.65 32.61
CA LYS A 649 8.23 5.90 32.63
C LYS A 649 9.08 6.11 31.38
N LYS A 650 9.35 5.05 30.62
CA LYS A 650 10.13 5.12 29.38
C LYS A 650 9.27 5.44 28.15
N SER A 651 7.97 5.18 28.23
CA SER A 651 7.06 5.55 27.15
C SER A 651 6.50 6.96 27.34
N LYS A 652 6.30 7.65 26.22
CA LYS A 652 5.53 8.90 26.14
C LYS A 652 4.19 8.69 25.43
N ASP A 653 3.95 7.48 24.91
CA ASP A 653 2.74 7.13 24.21
C ASP A 653 1.68 6.62 25.19
N ARG A 654 0.49 7.22 25.15
CA ARG A 654 -0.56 6.92 26.13
C ARG A 654 -1.12 5.50 25.95
N GLU A 655 -1.21 5.00 24.72
CA GLU A 655 -1.71 3.64 24.47
C GLU A 655 -0.71 2.60 24.96
N GLU A 656 0.57 2.79 24.66
CA GLU A 656 1.64 1.91 25.13
C GLU A 656 1.70 1.88 26.66
N ILE A 657 1.58 3.03 27.34
CA ILE A 657 1.54 3.09 28.82
C ILE A 657 0.41 2.23 29.39
N LEU A 658 -0.81 2.34 28.84
CA LEU A 658 -1.96 1.56 29.29
C LEU A 658 -1.77 0.05 29.02
N GLU A 659 -1.20 -0.31 27.87
CA GLU A 659 -0.91 -1.70 27.54
C GLU A 659 0.23 -2.28 28.40
N ILE A 660 1.23 -1.48 28.80
CA ILE A 660 2.27 -1.86 29.77
C ILE A 660 1.63 -2.20 31.13
N GLU A 661 0.77 -1.31 31.65
CA GLU A 661 0.07 -1.52 32.93
C GLU A 661 -0.75 -2.81 32.89
N LYS A 662 -1.52 -3.00 31.82
CA LYS A 662 -2.32 -4.21 31.59
C LYS A 662 -1.46 -5.47 31.49
N MET A 663 -0.31 -5.41 30.82
CA MET A 663 0.62 -6.55 30.73
C MET A 663 1.11 -7.00 32.12
N HIS A 664 1.51 -6.06 32.97
CA HIS A 664 1.91 -6.32 34.36
C HIS A 664 0.76 -6.91 35.20
N GLU A 665 -0.46 -6.41 35.02
CA GLU A 665 -1.64 -6.95 35.69
C GLU A 665 -1.93 -8.40 35.28
N LEU A 666 -1.87 -8.70 33.98
CA LEU A 666 -2.12 -10.04 33.45
C LEU A 666 -1.09 -11.06 33.95
N MET A 667 0.19 -10.69 33.98
CA MET A 667 1.26 -11.53 34.54
C MET A 667 0.97 -11.94 35.98
N LYS A 668 0.50 -11.00 36.82
CA LYS A 668 0.12 -11.25 38.22
C LYS A 668 -1.17 -12.06 38.32
N LYS A 669 -2.21 -11.67 37.58
CA LYS A 669 -3.54 -12.29 37.59
C LYS A 669 -3.48 -13.77 37.23
N TYR A 670 -2.75 -14.13 36.16
CA TYR A 670 -2.67 -15.50 35.66
C TYR A 670 -1.45 -16.29 36.17
N LYS A 671 -0.64 -15.67 37.05
CA LYS A 671 0.60 -16.26 37.62
C LYS A 671 1.47 -16.87 36.53
N LEU A 672 1.92 -16.03 35.60
CA LEU A 672 2.60 -16.46 34.38
C LEU A 672 4.11 -16.72 34.55
N ASP A 673 4.67 -16.40 35.72
CA ASP A 673 6.09 -16.66 35.98
C ASP A 673 6.42 -18.16 35.84
N GLY A 674 7.54 -18.44 35.18
CA GLY A 674 7.97 -19.77 34.81
C GLY A 674 7.42 -20.30 33.47
N GLN A 675 6.44 -19.65 32.85
CA GLN A 675 5.91 -20.02 31.53
C GLN A 675 5.80 -18.85 30.54
N PHE A 676 6.17 -17.64 30.97
CA PHE A 676 6.07 -16.43 30.18
C PHE A 676 7.32 -15.57 30.30
N ARG A 677 7.78 -15.07 29.15
CA ARG A 677 8.89 -14.13 29.03
C ARG A 677 8.44 -12.92 28.22
N TRP A 678 8.53 -11.75 28.81
CA TRP A 678 8.30 -10.47 28.13
C TRP A 678 9.65 -9.79 27.91
N ILE A 679 9.95 -9.47 26.65
CA ILE A 679 11.18 -8.82 26.20
C ILE A 679 10.83 -7.47 25.61
N ALA A 680 11.64 -6.45 25.90
CA ALA A 680 11.49 -5.12 25.33
C ALA A 680 11.74 -5.12 23.80
N ALA A 681 11.20 -4.12 23.11
CA ALA A 681 11.30 -4.01 21.66
C ALA A 681 12.73 -4.17 21.11
N GLN A 682 12.87 -4.97 20.04
CA GLN A 682 14.17 -5.31 19.45
C GLN A 682 14.41 -4.54 18.14
N THR A 683 15.51 -3.77 18.08
CA THR A 683 15.82 -2.90 16.93
C THR A 683 16.83 -3.48 15.94
N ASN A 684 17.56 -4.54 16.33
CA ASN A 684 18.58 -5.16 15.47
C ASN A 684 17.96 -6.29 14.62
N ARG A 685 17.74 -6.02 13.32
CA ARG A 685 17.12 -6.98 12.41
C ARG A 685 17.90 -8.28 12.23
N ALA A 686 19.23 -8.24 12.19
CA ALA A 686 20.04 -9.45 12.03
C ALA A 686 19.87 -10.39 13.24
N ARG A 687 19.84 -9.83 14.45
CA ARG A 687 19.51 -10.58 15.67
C ARG A 687 18.07 -11.08 15.66
N ASN A 688 17.12 -10.27 15.19
CA ASN A 688 15.70 -10.67 15.07
C ASN A 688 15.52 -11.86 14.11
N GLY A 689 16.17 -11.84 12.95
CA GLY A 689 16.17 -12.97 12.02
C GLY A 689 16.70 -14.26 12.67
N GLU A 690 17.80 -14.16 13.44
CA GLU A 690 18.33 -15.31 14.16
C GLU A 690 17.42 -15.74 15.32
N LEU A 691 16.75 -14.82 15.99
CA LEU A 691 15.75 -15.13 17.02
C LEU A 691 14.60 -15.94 16.43
N TYR A 692 14.00 -15.54 15.31
CA TYR A 692 12.95 -16.33 14.63
C TYR A 692 13.42 -17.77 14.33
N ARG A 693 14.64 -17.92 13.78
CA ARG A 693 15.22 -19.25 13.49
C ARG A 693 15.52 -20.05 14.75
N TYR A 694 15.94 -19.40 15.83
CA TYR A 694 16.16 -20.03 17.13
C TYR A 694 14.85 -20.57 17.70
N ILE A 695 13.75 -19.80 17.61
CA ILE A 695 12.42 -20.28 17.99
C ILE A 695 11.99 -21.47 17.11
N ALA A 696 12.26 -21.44 15.80
CA ALA A 696 11.98 -22.57 14.91
C ALA A 696 12.78 -23.85 15.27
N ASP A 697 14.00 -23.71 15.80
CA ASP A 697 14.76 -24.85 16.33
C ASP A 697 14.01 -25.53 17.49
N THR A 698 13.35 -24.76 18.37
CA THR A 698 12.50 -25.27 19.48
C THR A 698 11.19 -25.91 19.04
N LYS A 699 10.91 -25.98 17.73
CA LYS A 699 9.61 -26.42 17.16
C LYS A 699 8.44 -25.56 17.65
N GLY A 700 8.73 -24.27 17.87
CA GLY A 700 7.76 -23.26 18.26
C GLY A 700 6.81 -22.84 17.14
N ALA A 701 6.05 -21.77 17.39
CA ALA A 701 5.18 -21.13 16.40
C ALA A 701 5.19 -19.61 16.56
N PHE A 702 4.85 -18.87 15.50
CA PHE A 702 4.64 -17.42 15.55
C PHE A 702 3.16 -17.10 15.69
N VAL A 703 2.83 -16.07 16.45
CA VAL A 703 1.45 -15.58 16.59
C VAL A 703 1.37 -14.08 16.33
N GLN A 704 0.49 -13.67 15.42
CA GLN A 704 0.06 -12.29 15.22
C GLN A 704 -1.41 -12.13 15.66
N PRO A 705 -1.67 -11.67 16.90
CA PRO A 705 -3.01 -11.57 17.49
C PRO A 705 -3.76 -10.25 17.26
N ALA A 706 -3.29 -9.37 16.36
CA ALA A 706 -3.86 -8.04 16.15
C ALA A 706 -5.37 -8.07 15.83
N PHE A 707 -6.12 -7.10 16.34
CA PHE A 707 -7.52 -6.90 15.95
C PHE A 707 -7.66 -6.63 14.46
N TYR A 708 -6.68 -5.94 13.88
CA TYR A 708 -6.54 -5.73 12.46
C TYR A 708 -5.06 -5.56 12.11
N GLU A 709 -4.61 -6.18 11.01
CA GLU A 709 -3.24 -6.02 10.51
C GLU A 709 -3.28 -5.68 9.01
N ALA A 710 -2.82 -4.49 8.62
CA ALA A 710 -2.93 -4.04 7.22
C ALA A 710 -2.19 -4.94 6.23
N PHE A 711 -1.00 -5.44 6.60
CA PHE A 711 -0.25 -6.43 5.81
C PHE A 711 0.32 -7.53 6.70
N GLY A 712 1.22 -7.17 7.62
CA GLY A 712 1.86 -8.11 8.54
C GLY A 712 3.22 -8.60 8.05
N LEU A 713 4.20 -7.71 7.94
CA LEU A 713 5.59 -8.10 7.60
C LEU A 713 6.13 -9.18 8.55
N THR A 714 5.78 -9.14 9.83
CA THR A 714 6.21 -10.15 10.81
C THR A 714 5.69 -11.55 10.49
N VAL A 715 4.52 -11.67 9.83
CA VAL A 715 3.99 -12.95 9.32
C VAL A 715 4.89 -13.47 8.21
N VAL A 716 5.28 -12.61 7.26
CA VAL A 716 6.20 -12.96 6.16
C VAL A 716 7.59 -13.32 6.71
N GLU A 717 8.12 -12.56 7.65
CA GLU A 717 9.41 -12.82 8.32
C GLU A 717 9.42 -14.19 9.02
N ALA A 718 8.37 -14.48 9.81
CA ALA A 718 8.23 -15.74 10.52
C ALA A 718 8.15 -16.94 9.57
N MET A 719 7.29 -16.86 8.54
CA MET A 719 7.15 -17.90 7.53
C MET A 719 8.46 -18.12 6.75
N SER A 720 9.19 -17.05 6.43
CA SER A 720 10.52 -17.12 5.78
C SER A 720 11.55 -17.86 6.65
N CYS A 721 11.42 -17.76 7.98
CA CYS A 721 12.32 -18.38 8.95
C CYS A 721 11.92 -19.80 9.38
N SER A 722 11.04 -20.47 8.62
CA SER A 722 10.54 -21.83 8.91
C SER A 722 9.63 -21.91 10.15
N LEU A 723 9.02 -20.81 10.58
CA LEU A 723 8.18 -20.82 11.77
C LEU A 723 6.69 -20.93 11.35
N PRO A 724 5.97 -22.00 11.74
CA PRO A 724 4.52 -22.08 11.54
C PRO A 724 3.83 -20.89 12.19
N THR A 725 2.92 -20.25 11.45
CA THR A 725 2.33 -18.97 11.86
C THR A 725 0.82 -19.07 12.06
N PHE A 726 0.36 -18.50 13.18
CA PHE A 726 -1.04 -18.17 13.47
C PHE A 726 -1.20 -16.66 13.33
N ALA A 727 -2.11 -16.19 12.51
CA ALA A 727 -2.33 -14.76 12.34
C ALA A 727 -3.80 -14.40 12.30
N THR A 728 -4.10 -13.15 12.66
CA THR A 728 -5.45 -12.59 12.57
C THR A 728 -6.09 -12.81 11.19
N CYS A 729 -7.37 -13.17 11.16
CA CYS A 729 -8.16 -13.23 9.93
C CYS A 729 -8.62 -11.85 9.44
N HIS A 730 -8.35 -10.78 10.19
CA HIS A 730 -8.75 -9.42 9.85
C HIS A 730 -7.57 -8.63 9.28
N GLY A 731 -7.60 -8.41 7.96
CA GLY A 731 -6.59 -7.62 7.25
C GLY A 731 -5.72 -8.46 6.32
N GLY A 732 -4.52 -7.97 6.04
CA GLY A 732 -3.58 -8.59 5.09
C GLY A 732 -3.13 -10.02 5.38
N PRO A 733 -2.95 -10.46 6.65
CA PRO A 733 -2.56 -11.85 6.92
C PRO A 733 -3.56 -12.88 6.39
N ALA A 734 -4.83 -12.51 6.23
CA ALA A 734 -5.87 -13.37 5.65
C ALA A 734 -5.61 -13.74 4.18
N GLU A 735 -4.84 -12.91 3.46
CA GLU A 735 -4.38 -13.19 2.09
C GLU A 735 -3.03 -13.89 2.07
N ILE A 736 -2.16 -13.63 3.07
CA ILE A 736 -0.83 -14.22 3.15
C ILE A 736 -0.92 -15.72 3.42
N ILE A 737 -1.75 -16.11 4.39
CA ILE A 737 -1.88 -17.47 4.87
C ILE A 737 -3.01 -18.21 4.16
N GLU A 738 -2.72 -19.44 3.73
CA GLU A 738 -3.74 -20.43 3.37
C GLU A 738 -4.02 -21.31 4.60
N HIS A 739 -5.18 -21.10 5.23
CA HIS A 739 -5.55 -21.74 6.49
C HIS A 739 -5.43 -23.28 6.43
N GLY A 740 -4.64 -23.86 7.34
CA GLY A 740 -4.39 -25.30 7.42
C GLY A 740 -3.36 -25.83 6.41
N VAL A 741 -2.86 -24.99 5.52
CA VAL A 741 -1.85 -25.33 4.51
C VAL A 741 -0.52 -24.67 4.83
N SER A 742 -0.44 -23.34 4.72
CA SER A 742 0.79 -22.56 4.93
C SER A 742 0.87 -21.89 6.31
N GLY A 743 -0.17 -22.06 7.13
CA GLY A 743 -0.33 -21.44 8.45
C GLY A 743 -1.79 -21.53 8.91
N PHE A 744 -2.17 -20.75 9.92
CA PHE A 744 -3.53 -20.75 10.45
C PHE A 744 -4.06 -19.33 10.66
N HIS A 745 -5.34 -19.15 10.35
CA HIS A 745 -6.09 -17.96 10.73
C HIS A 745 -6.67 -18.12 12.13
N MET A 746 -6.61 -17.04 12.91
CA MET A 746 -7.28 -16.91 14.20
C MET A 746 -8.13 -15.64 14.23
N ASP A 747 -9.26 -15.68 14.92
CA ASP A 747 -10.07 -14.49 15.13
C ASP A 747 -9.76 -13.89 16.52
N PRO A 748 -9.19 -12.67 16.60
CA PRO A 748 -8.83 -12.02 17.85
C PRO A 748 -10.04 -11.72 18.76
N TYR A 749 -11.27 -11.72 18.22
CA TYR A 749 -12.51 -11.54 18.98
C TYR A 749 -13.00 -12.83 19.65
N TYR A 750 -12.43 -14.00 19.29
CA TYR A 750 -12.74 -15.30 19.88
C TYR A 750 -11.47 -15.94 20.48
N PRO A 751 -10.89 -15.36 21.55
CA PRO A 751 -9.59 -15.78 22.09
C PRO A 751 -9.56 -17.24 22.54
N ASP A 752 -10.65 -17.77 23.09
CA ASP A 752 -10.69 -19.16 23.55
C ASP A 752 -10.58 -20.16 22.39
N GLN A 753 -11.16 -19.84 21.23
CA GLN A 753 -11.03 -20.65 20.01
C GLN A 753 -9.61 -20.59 19.45
N ALA A 754 -8.99 -19.41 19.49
CA ALA A 754 -7.60 -19.23 19.09
C ALA A 754 -6.65 -20.03 20.01
N ALA A 755 -6.89 -20.03 21.32
CA ALA A 755 -6.12 -20.82 22.28
C ALA A 755 -6.22 -22.32 21.99
N GLU A 756 -7.43 -22.82 21.76
CA GLU A 756 -7.67 -24.23 21.47
C GLU A 756 -7.06 -24.66 20.13
N LEU A 757 -7.11 -23.80 19.11
CA LEU A 757 -6.47 -24.02 17.82
C LEU A 757 -4.95 -24.23 17.97
N MET A 758 -4.29 -23.37 18.76
CA MET A 758 -2.85 -23.52 19.03
C MET A 758 -2.55 -24.76 19.87
N ALA A 759 -3.36 -25.06 20.89
CA ALA A 759 -3.19 -26.26 21.72
C ALA A 759 -3.27 -27.52 20.85
N ASN A 760 -4.29 -27.64 20.01
CA ASN A 760 -4.46 -28.75 19.08
C ASN A 760 -3.31 -28.88 18.08
N PHE A 761 -2.74 -27.75 17.61
CA PHE A 761 -1.55 -27.78 16.77
C PHE A 761 -0.35 -28.39 17.51
N PHE A 762 -0.06 -27.95 18.74
CA PHE A 762 1.08 -28.48 19.49
C PHE A 762 0.88 -29.94 19.92
N GLU A 763 -0.35 -30.35 20.26
CA GLU A 763 -0.66 -31.77 20.49
C GLU A 763 -0.39 -32.60 19.26
N LYS A 764 -0.88 -32.16 18.10
CA LYS A 764 -0.64 -32.87 16.84
C LYS A 764 0.84 -32.91 16.47
N CYS A 765 1.61 -31.85 16.75
CA CYS A 765 3.06 -31.86 16.54
C CYS A 765 3.80 -32.80 17.50
N ARG A 766 3.29 -32.97 18.73
CA ARG A 766 3.83 -33.94 19.69
C ARG A 766 3.57 -35.37 19.22
N ASP A 767 2.37 -35.64 18.72
CA ASP A 767 1.96 -36.97 18.30
C ASP A 767 2.56 -37.34 16.92
N ASP A 768 2.70 -36.35 16.02
CA ASP A 768 3.35 -36.44 14.71
C ASP A 768 4.29 -35.25 14.47
N PRO A 769 5.60 -35.39 14.77
CA PRO A 769 6.58 -34.33 14.55
C PRO A 769 6.73 -33.88 13.10
N SER A 770 6.32 -34.72 12.12
CA SER A 770 6.35 -34.36 10.70
C SER A 770 5.32 -33.28 10.36
N TYR A 771 4.25 -33.17 11.16
CA TYR A 771 3.20 -32.17 10.96
C TYR A 771 3.73 -30.73 11.05
N TRP A 772 4.59 -30.45 12.03
CA TRP A 772 5.25 -29.14 12.17
C TRP A 772 6.03 -28.79 10.90
N LYS A 773 6.82 -29.77 10.40
CA LYS A 773 7.63 -29.60 9.20
C LYS A 773 6.77 -29.36 7.96
N LYS A 774 5.64 -30.07 7.83
CA LYS A 774 4.69 -29.88 6.73
C LYS A 774 4.18 -28.45 6.65
N ILE A 775 3.73 -27.87 7.78
CA ILE A 775 3.23 -26.48 7.82
C ILE A 775 4.38 -25.49 7.57
N SER A 776 5.56 -25.72 8.16
CA SER A 776 6.75 -24.90 7.93
C SER A 776 7.14 -24.87 6.44
N ASP A 777 7.28 -26.03 5.81
CA ASP A 777 7.72 -26.13 4.40
C ASP A 777 6.68 -25.47 3.46
N ALA A 778 5.38 -25.65 3.73
CA ALA A 778 4.32 -24.98 2.99
C ALA A 778 4.30 -23.45 3.21
N GLY A 779 4.62 -22.99 4.42
CA GLY A 779 4.79 -21.56 4.73
C GLY A 779 5.94 -20.94 3.94
N ILE A 780 7.09 -21.61 3.89
CA ILE A 780 8.26 -21.18 3.13
C ILE A 780 7.94 -21.12 1.63
N GLN A 781 7.30 -22.16 1.09
CA GLN A 781 6.89 -22.22 -0.31
C GLN A 781 5.95 -21.05 -0.67
N ARG A 782 4.95 -20.78 0.18
CA ARG A 782 4.02 -19.66 0.01
C ARG A 782 4.74 -18.32 -0.09
N ILE A 783 5.76 -18.08 0.74
CA ILE A 783 6.54 -16.84 0.67
C ILE A 783 7.34 -16.75 -0.62
N TYR A 784 8.08 -17.79 -1.00
CA TYR A 784 8.89 -17.76 -2.21
C TYR A 784 8.07 -17.56 -3.50
N GLU A 785 6.84 -18.06 -3.54
CA GLU A 785 5.97 -17.93 -4.71
C GLU A 785 5.28 -16.55 -4.83
N ARG A 786 5.13 -15.81 -3.74
CA ARG A 786 4.23 -14.64 -3.70
C ARG A 786 4.81 -13.38 -3.03
N TYR A 787 5.64 -13.52 -2.01
CA TYR A 787 6.03 -12.45 -1.09
C TYR A 787 7.55 -12.29 -1.05
N THR A 788 8.15 -11.99 -2.19
CA THR A 788 9.59 -11.72 -2.30
C THR A 788 9.85 -10.38 -2.95
N TRP A 789 10.92 -9.70 -2.52
CA TRP A 789 11.33 -8.44 -3.11
C TRP A 789 11.76 -8.55 -4.57
N LYS A 790 12.20 -9.74 -5.01
CA LYS A 790 12.52 -10.01 -6.42
C LYS A 790 11.28 -9.94 -7.31
N ILE A 791 10.21 -10.65 -6.94
CA ILE A 791 8.93 -10.59 -7.67
C ILE A 791 8.37 -9.17 -7.65
N TYR A 792 8.53 -8.47 -6.51
CA TYR A 792 8.11 -7.09 -6.36
C TYR A 792 8.83 -6.16 -7.36
N SER A 793 10.16 -6.19 -7.44
CA SER A 793 10.94 -5.31 -8.32
C SER A 793 10.70 -5.63 -9.80
N GLU A 794 10.62 -6.91 -10.16
CA GLU A 794 10.29 -7.35 -11.52
C GLU A 794 8.95 -6.77 -11.98
N ARG A 795 7.94 -6.88 -11.11
CA ARG A 795 6.59 -6.39 -11.42
C ARG A 795 6.55 -4.86 -11.45
N LEU A 796 7.16 -4.17 -10.49
CA LEU A 796 7.22 -2.71 -10.46
C LEU A 796 7.84 -2.13 -11.74
N MET A 797 8.95 -2.70 -12.21
CA MET A 797 9.62 -2.26 -13.44
C MET A 797 8.74 -2.50 -14.68
N THR A 798 8.03 -3.62 -14.74
CA THR A 798 7.06 -3.89 -15.82
C THR A 798 5.88 -2.92 -15.79
N LEU A 799 5.34 -2.62 -14.61
CA LEU A 799 4.27 -1.61 -14.46
C LEU A 799 4.74 -0.23 -14.93
N ALA A 800 5.95 0.19 -14.54
CA ALA A 800 6.51 1.47 -15.01
C ALA A 800 6.62 1.52 -16.56
N GLY A 801 6.98 0.39 -17.18
CA GLY A 801 6.91 0.13 -18.61
C GLY A 801 5.53 0.41 -19.22
N VAL A 802 4.55 -0.38 -18.80
CA VAL A 802 3.20 -0.37 -19.35
C VAL A 802 2.49 0.96 -19.10
N TYR A 803 2.54 1.50 -17.87
CA TYR A 803 1.89 2.77 -17.56
C TYR A 803 2.62 3.97 -18.16
N GLY A 804 3.93 3.89 -18.40
CA GLY A 804 4.66 4.90 -19.15
C GLY A 804 4.17 5.00 -20.60
N PHE A 805 4.00 3.86 -21.26
CA PHE A 805 3.37 3.81 -22.58
C PHE A 805 1.91 4.26 -22.55
N TRP A 806 1.12 3.78 -21.58
CA TRP A 806 -0.28 4.20 -21.44
C TRP A 806 -0.43 5.70 -21.26
N LYS A 807 0.41 6.32 -20.43
CA LYS A 807 0.43 7.77 -20.23
C LYS A 807 0.71 8.53 -21.53
N TYR A 808 1.56 7.98 -22.39
CA TYR A 808 1.84 8.54 -23.72
C TYR A 808 0.59 8.49 -24.61
N VAL A 809 -0.10 7.33 -24.65
CA VAL A 809 -1.31 7.11 -25.45
C VAL A 809 -2.50 7.93 -24.94
N SER A 810 -2.75 7.93 -23.63
CA SER A 810 -3.95 8.53 -23.02
C SER A 810 -3.81 10.01 -22.67
N LYS A 811 -2.82 10.71 -23.24
CA LYS A 811 -2.42 12.06 -22.82
C LYS A 811 -3.53 13.10 -23.06
N LEU A 812 -4.31 12.92 -24.11
CA LEU A 812 -5.40 13.85 -24.46
C LEU A 812 -6.60 13.67 -23.52
N GLU A 813 -7.00 12.42 -23.23
CA GLU A 813 -8.12 12.14 -22.33
C GLU A 813 -7.83 12.60 -20.90
N ARG A 814 -6.59 12.47 -20.42
CA ARG A 814 -6.22 12.88 -19.05
C ARG A 814 -6.13 14.40 -18.83
N ARG A 815 -6.26 15.21 -19.89
CA ARG A 815 -6.09 16.67 -19.79
C ARG A 815 -7.17 17.32 -18.94
N GLU A 816 -8.40 16.82 -18.99
CA GLU A 816 -9.53 17.34 -18.23
C GLU A 816 -9.36 17.04 -16.73
N THR A 817 -9.06 15.78 -16.39
CA THR A 817 -8.75 15.34 -15.02
C THR A 817 -7.60 16.16 -14.44
N ARG A 818 -6.55 16.40 -15.23
CA ARG A 818 -5.40 17.21 -14.81
C ARG A 818 -5.81 18.63 -14.41
N ARG A 819 -6.65 19.31 -15.18
CA ARG A 819 -7.11 20.67 -14.86
C ARG A 819 -8.04 20.69 -13.66
N TYR A 820 -8.90 19.68 -13.51
CA TYR A 820 -9.76 19.55 -12.35
C TYR A 820 -8.95 19.40 -11.06
N LEU A 821 -7.91 18.56 -11.07
CA LEU A 821 -6.99 18.38 -9.95
C LEU A 821 -6.16 19.64 -9.65
N GLU A 822 -5.65 20.33 -10.67
CA GLU A 822 -4.96 21.61 -10.50
C GLU A 822 -5.85 22.64 -9.80
N MET A 823 -7.10 22.78 -10.26
CA MET A 823 -8.07 23.69 -9.64
C MET A 823 -8.36 23.30 -8.19
N PHE A 824 -8.57 22.01 -7.92
CA PHE A 824 -8.83 21.53 -6.57
C PHE A 824 -7.65 21.76 -5.63
N TYR A 825 -6.42 21.53 -6.10
CA TYR A 825 -5.21 21.85 -5.35
C TYR A 825 -5.09 23.34 -5.06
N ILE A 826 -5.21 24.20 -6.08
CA ILE A 826 -4.99 25.64 -5.96
C ILE A 826 -6.05 26.31 -5.10
N LEU A 827 -7.32 25.96 -5.29
CA LEU A 827 -8.45 26.66 -4.68
C LEU A 827 -8.92 26.04 -3.36
N LYS A 828 -8.73 24.73 -3.16
CA LYS A 828 -9.14 24.06 -1.92
C LYS A 828 -7.95 23.71 -1.03
N PHE A 829 -7.03 22.89 -1.53
CA PHE A 829 -5.94 22.38 -0.68
C PHE A 829 -5.07 23.50 -0.11
N ARG A 830 -4.62 24.45 -0.94
CA ARG A 830 -3.84 25.61 -0.47
C ARG A 830 -4.56 26.46 0.57
N ASP A 831 -5.89 26.52 0.53
CA ASP A 831 -6.65 27.29 1.51
C ASP A 831 -6.73 26.58 2.85
N LEU A 832 -6.97 25.26 2.84
CA LEU A 832 -6.91 24.42 4.05
C LEU A 832 -5.53 24.46 4.69
N VAL A 833 -4.46 24.45 3.89
CA VAL A 833 -3.09 24.52 4.41
C VAL A 833 -2.83 25.76 5.29
N LYS A 834 -3.50 26.89 5.02
CA LYS A 834 -3.34 28.12 5.82
C LYS A 834 -3.89 27.98 7.24
N THR A 835 -4.76 27.01 7.50
CA THR A 835 -5.33 26.80 8.84
C THR A 835 -4.40 25.96 9.72
N VAL A 836 -3.40 25.30 9.15
CA VAL A 836 -2.42 24.50 9.88
C VAL A 836 -1.39 25.43 10.54
N PRO A 837 -1.24 25.40 11.87
CA PRO A 837 -0.27 26.24 12.57
C PRO A 837 1.16 25.96 12.13
N LEU A 838 1.93 27.02 11.86
CA LEU A 838 3.36 26.87 11.56
C LEU A 838 4.14 26.49 12.82
N SER A 839 5.09 25.57 12.68
CA SER A 839 6.06 25.23 13.71
C SER A 839 6.85 26.47 14.15
N ILE A 840 6.82 26.77 15.45
CA ILE A 840 7.59 27.85 16.07
C ILE A 840 8.97 27.30 16.45
N GLU A 841 10.02 27.93 15.93
CA GLU A 841 11.38 27.70 16.41
C GLU A 841 11.72 28.75 17.47
N ASP A 842 12.32 28.31 18.59
CA ASP A 842 12.86 29.26 19.56
C ASP A 842 13.98 30.04 18.88
N GLN A 843 13.85 31.37 18.80
CA GLN A 843 14.91 32.24 18.31
C GLN A 843 16.12 32.10 19.25
N HIS A 844 17.18 31.44 18.80
CA HIS A 844 18.47 31.42 19.47
C HIS A 844 19.53 32.12 18.64
#